data_AF-A0A9Q0SUS2-F1
#
_entry.id   AF-A0A9Q0SUS2-F1
#
_cell.length_a   1.000
_cell.length_b   1.000
_cell.length_c   1.000
_cell.angle_alpha   90.00
_cell.angle_beta   90.00
_cell.angle_gamma   90.00
#
_symmetry.space_group_name_H-M   'P 1'
#
loop_
_entity.id
_entity.type
_entity.pdbx_description
1 polymer ?
#
loop_
_entity_poly.entity_id
_entity_poly.type
_entity_poly.pdbx_seq_one_letter_code
_entity_poly.pdbx_strand_id
1 'polypeptide(L)'
;MFFNGDSSTRKRVDLGGRSSKERDRKKLLEQTRLERNRRLWVKQQYAAAVKIQKWFRGRKAVEAEHSTVRVKFHGTYGKCCQNVDRHCFGPDSDFFRQLLFFFNAKNSDDFTILVETCRLLLQNVQDSGDIVSLFAGGDYSTKHALVEYRVKKLAFTCIWAIYQNRKQLKDQLLIMPRDSSITATILLEAVVLLIDPKLPWACKVVGYLLQRNVFTLFREIVLTGKENMRSDSSIRNASPLERILALVISHVGQKPCICPNIDLQWSFTSQMLTIPLLWQLFPSLKEVFATQGLSQHHINQMAHCMRNNTYVLPKDLSVEYPGYACLLGNMLETTGAVLSRADCSFEMAIDIAAVTTFLLEALPPIKSSIPEIRQSSTLDEDDMALPDEMEIVLNKDLEHEIVHAMHSHFLLQLTSVLFGEISMVSGSNHGPDDKEVAAIGAACAFLHVAFNTLPVERMMIVLAFRTELVQVLWSFMKQCHENKKWPSLPDQLSYLPGDAPGWLLPLAVFCPVYKYMLMLVDNEEFYEQEKPLSLKDVGCLIVILRQALWQLLWVNPKVHSNSVKPIKNTSAYSGNPTESIKQRVSLVASELLSQLQDWNNRRQFAPSSDFHADVVDDSFISQAVIDGTKANDIMKQAPFLVPFTSRVKIFNSQLLAVRQRQGHHGVFTRNRYRIRRDHILEDAYNQMSALSEEDLRGSIRVSFINEFGVEEAGIDGGGIFKDFMENITQAAFDVQYGLFKETSDHLLYPNPGSGMLHEQHLQFFHFLGTLLAKAMFEGILVDIPFATFFLSKLKKKYNYLNDLPSLDSELYRHLIFLKRYQGDISDLELYFVIVNNEYGELTEEELLPGGRNQRVTNDNVIPFTHLVSNYRLNYQIRLQSSHFMRGFQQLIKKEWIDMFNEHELQLLISGSLDGLDIDDLRIHSNYGGGYHSEHYVIEMFWEVLKGFSLENQKKILKFVTGCSRGPLLGFKHLEPLFCIQRAGGTASEEALDRLPTSATCMNLLKLPPYRSKEQLSTKLLYAINADAGFDLS
;
A
#
# COMPACT_ATOMS: atom_id res chain seq x y z
N MET A 1 -25.20 -64.91 -32.12
CA MET A 1 -25.85 -65.13 -33.42
C MET A 1 -27.21 -64.47 -33.38
N PHE A 2 -27.38 -63.34 -34.08
CA PHE A 2 -28.65 -62.87 -34.63
C PHE A 2 -28.26 -62.00 -35.83
N PHE A 3 -28.63 -62.48 -37.02
CA PHE A 3 -28.43 -61.84 -38.31
C PHE A 3 -29.51 -60.77 -38.46
N ASN A 4 -29.13 -59.49 -38.46
CA ASN A 4 -29.97 -58.43 -39.00
C ASN A 4 -29.51 -58.20 -40.44
N GLY A 5 -30.27 -58.75 -41.38
CA GLY A 5 -30.08 -58.50 -42.80
C GLY A 5 -30.36 -57.06 -43.11
N ASP A 6 -29.36 -56.38 -43.66
CA ASP A 6 -29.56 -55.10 -44.33
C ASP A 6 -28.89 -55.20 -45.71
N SER A 7 -29.71 -55.26 -46.75
CA SER A 7 -29.34 -55.60 -48.13
C SER A 7 -29.22 -54.36 -48.99
N SER A 8 -28.39 -53.39 -48.58
CA SER A 8 -28.13 -52.22 -49.42
C SER A 8 -26.68 -51.73 -49.29
N THR A 9 -25.84 -52.17 -50.24
CA THR A 9 -24.90 -51.36 -51.03
C THR A 9 -23.89 -52.29 -51.74
N ARG A 10 -24.07 -52.44 -53.05
CA ARG A 10 -23.10 -53.09 -53.96
C ARG A 10 -21.74 -52.38 -53.82
N LYS A 11 -20.69 -53.10 -53.42
CA LYS A 11 -19.30 -52.63 -53.56
C LYS A 11 -18.91 -52.68 -55.04
N ARG A 12 -18.57 -51.52 -55.60
CA ARG A 12 -17.80 -51.43 -56.85
C ARG A 12 -16.43 -52.06 -56.60
N VAL A 13 -16.11 -53.13 -57.31
CA VAL A 13 -14.79 -53.76 -57.29
C VAL A 13 -14.00 -53.13 -58.43
N ASP A 14 -13.00 -52.32 -58.09
CA ASP A 14 -12.02 -51.83 -59.05
C ASP A 14 -10.85 -52.83 -59.10
N LEU A 15 -10.73 -53.54 -60.24
CA LEU A 15 -9.66 -54.50 -60.53
C LEU A 15 -8.47 -53.78 -61.20
N GLY A 16 -7.93 -52.76 -60.53
CA GLY A 16 -6.81 -51.97 -61.03
C GLY A 16 -5.58 -52.10 -60.14
N GLY A 17 -4.69 -53.04 -60.47
CA GLY A 17 -3.40 -53.21 -59.80
C GLY A 17 -2.48 -52.01 -60.02
N ARG A 18 -2.28 -51.19 -58.97
CA ARG A 18 -1.08 -50.36 -58.79
C ARG A 18 -0.63 -50.41 -57.33
N SER A 19 0.68 -50.64 -57.18
CA SER A 19 1.41 -50.84 -55.93
C SER A 19 1.21 -49.71 -54.91
N SER A 20 0.49 -49.97 -53.81
CA SER A 20 0.34 -49.11 -52.63
C SER A 20 0.74 -49.82 -51.31
N LYS A 21 1.47 -50.94 -51.38
CA LYS A 21 1.63 -51.89 -50.26
C LYS A 21 2.22 -51.30 -48.98
N GLU A 22 2.93 -50.16 -49.05
CA GLU A 22 3.52 -49.52 -47.86
C GLU A 22 2.64 -48.45 -47.21
N ARG A 23 1.79 -47.74 -47.96
CA ARG A 23 0.78 -46.82 -47.39
C ARG A 23 -0.39 -47.59 -46.75
N ASP A 24 -0.72 -48.76 -47.27
CA ASP A 24 -1.81 -49.59 -46.74
C ASP A 24 -1.44 -50.29 -45.44
N ARG A 25 -0.20 -50.74 -45.23
CA ARG A 25 0.18 -51.40 -43.97
C ARG A 25 0.03 -50.49 -42.75
N LYS A 26 0.44 -49.21 -42.84
CA LYS A 26 0.28 -48.24 -41.73
C LYS A 26 -1.19 -47.93 -41.46
N LYS A 27 -1.99 -47.66 -42.50
CA LYS A 27 -3.45 -47.45 -42.36
C LYS A 27 -4.15 -48.68 -41.79
N LEU A 28 -3.75 -49.88 -42.19
CA LEU A 28 -4.34 -51.14 -41.73
C LEU A 28 -3.92 -51.44 -40.28
N LEU A 29 -2.68 -51.13 -39.89
CA LEU A 29 -2.25 -51.17 -38.49
C LEU A 29 -3.00 -50.16 -37.61
N GLU A 30 -3.23 -48.95 -38.11
CA GLU A 30 -3.97 -47.91 -37.41
C GLU A 30 -5.46 -48.27 -37.27
N GLN A 31 -6.09 -48.79 -38.33
CA GLN A 31 -7.44 -49.35 -38.27
C GLN A 31 -7.52 -50.53 -37.31
N THR A 32 -6.52 -51.41 -37.29
CA THR A 32 -6.46 -52.54 -36.34
C THR A 32 -6.29 -52.05 -34.90
N ARG A 33 -5.53 -50.98 -34.68
CA ARG A 33 -5.35 -50.34 -33.36
C ARG A 33 -6.63 -49.66 -32.89
N LEU A 34 -7.32 -48.94 -33.76
CA LEU A 34 -8.61 -48.32 -33.49
C LEU A 34 -9.69 -49.38 -33.17
N GLU A 35 -9.74 -50.46 -33.95
CA GLU A 35 -10.66 -51.57 -33.71
C GLU A 35 -10.33 -52.31 -32.40
N ARG A 36 -9.05 -52.50 -32.07
CA ARG A 36 -8.61 -53.05 -30.78
C ARG A 36 -9.03 -52.15 -29.61
N ASN A 37 -8.82 -50.84 -29.72
CA ASN A 37 -9.23 -49.86 -28.71
C ASN A 37 -10.75 -49.83 -28.54
N ARG A 38 -11.51 -49.90 -29.64
CA ARG A 38 -12.97 -49.99 -29.63
C ARG A 38 -13.43 -51.26 -28.89
N ARG A 39 -12.81 -52.41 -29.16
CA ARG A 39 -13.11 -53.68 -28.45
C ARG A 39 -12.75 -53.62 -26.96
N LEU A 40 -11.63 -52.98 -26.61
CA LEU A 40 -11.23 -52.75 -25.22
C LEU A 40 -12.25 -51.86 -24.50
N TRP A 41 -12.69 -50.78 -25.13
CA TRP A 41 -13.69 -49.88 -24.59
C TRP A 41 -15.03 -50.59 -24.37
N VAL A 42 -15.51 -51.37 -25.35
CA VAL A 42 -16.72 -52.18 -25.20
C VAL A 42 -16.58 -53.22 -24.07
N LYS A 43 -15.41 -53.85 -23.92
CA LYS A 43 -15.14 -54.76 -22.79
C LYS A 43 -15.17 -54.03 -21.44
N GLN A 44 -14.59 -52.83 -21.35
CA GLN A 44 -14.64 -52.01 -20.14
C GLN A 44 -16.09 -51.59 -19.82
N GLN A 45 -16.87 -51.20 -20.83
CA GLN A 45 -18.28 -50.85 -20.68
C GLN A 45 -19.09 -52.05 -20.20
N TYR A 46 -18.90 -53.24 -20.77
CA TYR A 46 -19.58 -54.45 -20.32
C TYR A 46 -19.16 -54.86 -18.91
N ALA A 47 -17.87 -54.79 -18.58
CA ALA A 47 -17.37 -55.06 -17.24
C ALA A 47 -17.93 -54.07 -16.20
N ALA A 48 -18.03 -52.78 -16.56
CA ALA A 48 -18.66 -51.76 -15.73
C ALA A 48 -20.16 -52.04 -15.56
N ALA A 49 -20.88 -52.37 -16.63
CA ALA A 49 -22.30 -52.74 -16.59
C ALA A 49 -22.54 -53.95 -15.67
N VAL A 50 -21.72 -55.01 -15.77
CA VAL A 50 -21.82 -56.17 -14.88
C VAL A 50 -21.56 -55.79 -13.42
N LYS A 51 -20.56 -54.94 -13.15
CA LYS A 51 -20.30 -54.42 -11.79
C LYS A 51 -21.50 -53.64 -11.25
N ILE A 52 -22.08 -52.75 -12.05
CA ILE A 52 -23.26 -51.96 -11.70
C ILE A 52 -24.47 -52.88 -11.42
N GLN A 53 -24.70 -53.87 -12.28
CA GLN A 53 -25.80 -54.82 -12.12
C GLN A 53 -25.63 -55.70 -10.87
N LYS A 54 -24.41 -56.19 -10.59
CA LYS A 54 -24.09 -56.94 -9.36
C LYS A 54 -24.33 -56.09 -8.13
N TRP A 55 -23.87 -54.84 -8.14
CA TRP A 55 -24.11 -53.89 -7.05
C TRP A 55 -25.60 -53.60 -6.85
N PHE A 56 -26.37 -53.37 -7.92
CA PHE A 56 -27.81 -53.13 -7.83
C PHE A 56 -28.57 -54.35 -7.28
N ARG A 57 -28.24 -55.56 -7.73
CA ARG A 57 -28.83 -56.81 -7.19
C ARG A 57 -28.48 -57.00 -5.71
N GLY A 58 -27.23 -56.75 -5.33
CA GLY A 58 -26.79 -56.83 -3.94
C GLY A 58 -27.51 -55.80 -3.06
N ARG A 59 -27.62 -54.55 -3.52
CA ARG A 59 -28.36 -53.50 -2.82
C ARG A 59 -29.84 -53.86 -2.63
N LYS A 60 -30.50 -54.38 -3.67
CA LYS A 60 -31.90 -54.82 -3.58
C LYS A 60 -32.08 -55.99 -2.60
N ALA A 61 -31.14 -56.93 -2.56
CA ALA A 61 -31.17 -58.02 -1.58
C ALA A 61 -31.01 -57.50 -0.14
N VAL A 62 -30.08 -56.57 0.09
CA VAL A 62 -29.90 -55.92 1.39
C VAL A 62 -31.13 -55.11 1.79
N GLU A 63 -31.75 -54.36 0.88
CA GLU A 63 -33.00 -53.63 1.14
C GLU A 63 -34.17 -54.57 1.51
N ALA A 64 -34.25 -55.75 0.90
CA ALA A 64 -35.22 -56.78 1.27
C ALA A 64 -34.96 -57.31 2.68
N GLU A 65 -33.72 -57.65 3.02
CA GLU A 65 -33.36 -58.11 4.38
C GLU A 65 -33.58 -57.02 5.44
N HIS A 66 -33.25 -55.76 5.16
CA HIS A 66 -33.55 -54.63 6.04
C HIS A 66 -35.05 -54.55 6.34
N SER A 67 -35.89 -54.79 5.34
CA SER A 67 -37.35 -54.78 5.50
C SER A 67 -37.83 -55.93 6.38
N THR A 68 -37.31 -57.14 6.17
CA THR A 68 -37.60 -58.32 6.99
C THR A 68 -37.22 -58.11 8.46
N VAL A 69 -35.99 -57.61 8.71
CA VAL A 69 -35.51 -57.34 10.08
C VAL A 69 -36.31 -56.21 10.73
N ARG A 70 -36.70 -55.16 9.98
CA ARG A 70 -37.54 -54.06 10.48
C ARG A 70 -38.90 -54.56 10.98
N VAL A 71 -39.56 -55.44 10.23
CA VAL A 71 -40.85 -56.04 10.65
C VAL A 71 -40.68 -56.83 11.94
N LYS A 72 -39.62 -57.65 12.04
CA LYS A 72 -39.31 -58.42 13.25
C LYS A 72 -39.03 -57.50 14.45
N PHE A 73 -38.30 -56.41 14.22
CA PHE A 73 -37.99 -55.42 15.25
C PHE A 73 -39.27 -54.76 15.78
N HIS A 74 -40.15 -54.29 14.89
CA HIS A 74 -41.43 -53.69 15.29
C HIS A 74 -42.31 -54.65 16.09
N GLY A 75 -42.32 -55.94 15.73
CA GLY A 75 -43.07 -56.96 16.46
C GLY A 75 -42.53 -57.24 17.86
N THR A 76 -41.22 -57.06 18.08
CA THR A 76 -40.56 -57.37 19.35
C THR A 76 -40.50 -56.17 20.29
N TYR A 77 -40.07 -55.01 19.78
CA TYR A 77 -39.75 -53.81 20.58
C TYR A 77 -40.77 -52.67 20.41
N GLY A 78 -41.75 -52.85 19.54
CA GLY A 78 -42.75 -51.83 19.20
C GLY A 78 -42.26 -50.82 18.14
N LYS A 79 -43.19 -50.06 17.57
CA LYS A 79 -42.90 -49.06 16.52
C LYS A 79 -42.20 -47.79 17.04
N CYS A 80 -42.36 -47.50 18.34
CA CYS A 80 -41.74 -46.34 19.01
C CYS A 80 -41.07 -46.78 20.31
N CYS A 81 -40.36 -47.92 20.31
CA CYS A 81 -39.62 -48.42 21.48
C CYS A 81 -40.46 -48.63 22.76
N GLN A 82 -41.77 -48.87 22.64
CA GLN A 82 -42.70 -49.01 23.77
C GLN A 82 -42.40 -50.22 24.67
N ASN A 83 -41.75 -51.26 24.12
CA ASN A 83 -41.39 -52.47 24.84
C ASN A 83 -39.88 -52.56 25.11
N VAL A 84 -39.17 -51.43 25.12
CA VAL A 84 -37.72 -51.37 25.35
C VAL A 84 -37.46 -51.06 26.82
N ASP A 85 -36.71 -51.94 27.48
CA ASP A 85 -36.28 -51.79 28.87
C ASP A 85 -34.76 -51.59 29.00
N ARG A 86 -34.27 -51.46 30.24
CA ARG A 86 -32.82 -51.31 30.52
C ARG A 86 -31.99 -52.48 29.96
N HIS A 87 -32.52 -53.70 29.99
CA HIS A 87 -31.80 -54.90 29.54
C HIS A 87 -31.59 -54.94 28.01
N CYS A 88 -32.42 -54.22 27.25
CA CYS A 88 -32.28 -54.08 25.81
C CYS A 88 -30.99 -53.37 25.37
N PHE A 89 -30.36 -52.56 26.23
CA PHE A 89 -29.10 -51.86 25.93
C PHE A 89 -27.85 -52.74 26.14
N GLY A 90 -28.01 -53.88 26.82
CA GLY A 90 -26.91 -54.80 27.11
C GLY A 90 -26.36 -55.54 25.89
N PRO A 91 -25.22 -56.22 26.03
CA PRO A 91 -24.52 -56.85 24.91
C PRO A 91 -25.25 -58.08 24.35
N ASP A 92 -26.03 -58.77 25.19
CA ASP A 92 -26.78 -59.99 24.83
C ASP A 92 -28.12 -59.68 24.15
N SER A 93 -28.54 -58.41 24.15
CA SER A 93 -29.74 -57.96 23.46
C SER A 93 -29.52 -57.83 21.95
N ASP A 94 -30.57 -58.17 21.20
CA ASP A 94 -30.67 -58.03 19.75
C ASP A 94 -31.06 -56.62 19.30
N PHE A 95 -31.49 -55.76 20.22
CA PHE A 95 -32.05 -54.44 19.95
C PHE A 95 -31.12 -53.56 19.10
N PHE A 96 -29.91 -53.24 19.58
CA PHE A 96 -28.95 -52.43 18.82
C PHE A 96 -28.46 -53.13 17.55
N ARG A 97 -28.33 -54.46 17.58
CA ARG A 97 -27.89 -55.24 16.40
C ARG A 97 -28.88 -55.09 15.25
N GLN A 98 -30.18 -55.23 15.55
CA GLN A 98 -31.24 -55.09 14.56
C GLN A 98 -31.40 -53.62 14.14
N LEU A 99 -31.50 -52.69 15.10
CA LEU A 99 -31.68 -51.26 14.82
C LEU A 99 -30.56 -50.71 13.93
N LEU A 100 -29.29 -50.87 14.34
CA LEU A 100 -28.14 -50.34 13.58
C LEU A 100 -27.92 -51.04 12.23
N PHE A 101 -28.55 -52.20 12.00
CA PHE A 101 -28.50 -52.91 10.72
C PHE A 101 -29.48 -52.33 9.70
N PHE A 102 -30.78 -52.21 10.03
CA PHE A 102 -31.77 -51.75 9.07
C PHE A 102 -31.92 -50.22 8.99
N PHE A 103 -31.39 -49.48 9.97
CA PHE A 103 -31.61 -48.04 10.11
C PHE A 103 -31.32 -47.26 8.83
N ASN A 104 -32.29 -46.45 8.41
CA ASN A 104 -32.17 -45.50 7.33
C ASN A 104 -32.63 -44.11 7.79
N ALA A 105 -31.72 -43.15 7.87
CA ALA A 105 -32.01 -41.78 8.30
C ALA A 105 -33.09 -41.07 7.46
N LYS A 106 -33.34 -41.49 6.22
CA LYS A 106 -34.39 -40.92 5.35
C LYS A 106 -35.79 -41.45 5.65
N ASN A 107 -35.90 -42.54 6.40
CA ASN A 107 -37.16 -43.12 6.82
C ASN A 107 -37.60 -42.47 8.14
N SER A 108 -38.80 -41.88 8.17
CA SER A 108 -39.35 -41.18 9.35
C SER A 108 -39.53 -42.12 10.54
N ASP A 109 -39.90 -43.38 10.30
CA ASP A 109 -40.14 -44.35 11.36
C ASP A 109 -38.82 -44.74 12.03
N ASP A 110 -37.81 -45.09 11.21
CA ASP A 110 -36.46 -45.42 11.68
C ASP A 110 -35.85 -44.24 12.46
N PHE A 111 -36.05 -43.01 11.97
CA PHE A 111 -35.58 -41.79 12.65
C PHE A 111 -36.26 -41.58 14.01
N THR A 112 -37.57 -41.79 14.10
CA THR A 112 -38.33 -41.69 15.36
C THR A 112 -37.87 -42.75 16.37
N ILE A 113 -37.63 -43.98 15.90
CA ILE A 113 -37.09 -45.07 16.72
C ILE A 113 -35.72 -44.68 17.31
N LEU A 114 -34.83 -44.09 16.51
CA LEU A 114 -33.52 -43.65 16.99
C LEU A 114 -33.62 -42.56 18.06
N VAL A 115 -34.54 -41.59 17.88
CA VAL A 115 -34.77 -40.50 18.84
C VAL A 115 -35.29 -41.05 20.15
N GLU A 116 -36.27 -41.95 20.11
CA GLU A 116 -36.81 -42.59 21.31
C GLU A 116 -35.75 -43.46 22.00
N THR A 117 -34.95 -44.18 21.22
CA THR A 117 -33.82 -44.96 21.74
C THR A 117 -32.83 -44.06 22.51
N CYS A 118 -32.50 -42.89 21.95
CA CYS A 118 -31.61 -41.94 22.60
C CYS A 118 -32.27 -41.29 23.83
N ARG A 119 -33.58 -41.03 23.82
CA ARG A 119 -34.31 -40.52 24.98
C ARG A 119 -34.29 -41.52 26.14
N LEU A 120 -34.61 -42.79 25.86
CA LEU A 120 -34.52 -43.87 26.83
C LEU A 120 -33.09 -44.08 27.34
N LEU A 121 -32.08 -43.94 26.47
CA LEU A 121 -30.67 -44.01 26.88
C LEU A 121 -30.33 -42.91 27.90
N LEU A 122 -30.68 -41.66 27.60
CA LEU A 122 -30.41 -40.52 28.47
C LEU A 122 -31.14 -40.66 29.82
N GLN A 123 -32.40 -41.08 29.81
CA GLN A 123 -33.19 -41.31 31.03
C GLN A 123 -32.58 -42.41 31.90
N ASN A 124 -32.25 -43.56 31.31
CA ASN A 124 -31.64 -44.68 32.06
C ASN A 124 -30.29 -44.32 32.68
N VAL A 125 -29.50 -43.46 32.03
CA VAL A 125 -28.22 -43.00 32.60
C VAL A 125 -28.45 -41.95 33.70
N GLN A 126 -29.43 -41.06 33.57
CA GLN A 126 -29.82 -40.14 34.65
C GLN A 126 -30.26 -40.90 35.91
N ASP A 127 -31.01 -42.00 35.76
CA ASP A 127 -31.56 -42.76 36.87
C ASP A 127 -30.52 -43.66 37.58
N SER A 128 -29.40 -44.01 36.93
CA SER A 128 -28.44 -45.00 37.45
C SER A 128 -26.97 -44.62 37.46
N GLY A 129 -26.60 -43.52 36.81
CA GLY A 129 -25.25 -42.95 36.82
C GLY A 129 -24.15 -43.70 36.07
N ASP A 130 -24.33 -44.97 35.69
CA ASP A 130 -23.27 -45.79 35.07
C ASP A 130 -23.64 -46.31 33.67
N ILE A 131 -23.21 -45.58 32.63
CA ILE A 131 -23.33 -45.96 31.22
C ILE A 131 -22.52 -47.22 30.86
N VAL A 132 -21.42 -47.50 31.57
CA VAL A 132 -20.59 -48.67 31.31
C VAL A 132 -21.35 -49.93 31.70
N SER A 133 -21.99 -49.93 32.87
CA SER A 133 -22.88 -51.01 33.29
C SER A 133 -24.04 -51.26 32.32
N LEU A 134 -24.56 -50.21 31.68
CA LEU A 134 -25.70 -50.31 30.77
C LEU A 134 -25.36 -51.05 29.47
N PHE A 135 -24.21 -50.75 28.86
CA PHE A 135 -23.78 -51.40 27.61
C PHE A 135 -23.02 -52.71 27.82
N ALA A 136 -22.33 -52.86 28.96
CA ALA A 136 -21.43 -53.99 29.21
C ALA A 136 -21.94 -54.98 30.27
N GLY A 137 -22.91 -54.60 31.09
CA GLY A 137 -23.24 -55.35 32.31
C GLY A 137 -22.09 -55.29 33.33
N GLY A 138 -21.84 -56.40 34.04
CA GLY A 138 -20.77 -56.50 35.04
C GLY A 138 -19.36 -56.73 34.49
N ASP A 139 -19.22 -57.17 33.23
CA ASP A 139 -17.95 -57.68 32.66
C ASP A 139 -17.55 -56.98 31.35
N TYR A 140 -17.09 -55.73 31.43
CA TYR A 140 -16.60 -54.98 30.26
C TYR A 140 -15.39 -55.65 29.58
N SER A 141 -14.49 -56.28 30.34
CA SER A 141 -13.23 -56.86 29.83
C SER A 141 -13.44 -57.92 28.74
N THR A 142 -14.46 -58.78 28.90
CA THR A 142 -14.73 -59.90 27.97
C THR A 142 -15.55 -59.47 26.75
N LYS A 143 -16.41 -58.46 26.89
CA LYS A 143 -17.34 -58.01 25.83
C LYS A 143 -16.97 -56.66 25.19
N HIS A 144 -15.82 -56.07 25.52
CA HIS A 144 -15.42 -54.73 25.08
C HIS A 144 -15.51 -54.52 23.55
N ALA A 145 -15.10 -55.50 22.73
CA ALA A 145 -15.09 -55.35 21.27
C ALA A 145 -16.50 -55.17 20.67
N LEU A 146 -17.49 -55.88 21.21
CA LEU A 146 -18.88 -55.76 20.77
C LEU A 146 -19.49 -54.42 21.22
N VAL A 147 -19.24 -54.05 22.48
CA VAL A 147 -19.69 -52.77 23.06
C VAL A 147 -19.12 -51.61 22.26
N GLU A 148 -17.81 -51.61 22.00
CA GLU A 148 -17.16 -50.59 21.19
C GLU A 148 -17.74 -50.49 19.78
N TYR A 149 -18.02 -51.62 19.11
CA TYR A 149 -18.63 -51.60 17.78
C TYR A 149 -20.02 -50.94 17.81
N ARG A 150 -20.87 -51.33 18.77
CA ARG A 150 -22.22 -50.80 18.93
C ARG A 150 -22.21 -49.31 19.25
N VAL A 151 -21.38 -48.87 20.20
CA VAL A 151 -21.25 -47.46 20.58
C VAL A 151 -20.71 -46.60 19.43
N LYS A 152 -19.66 -47.05 18.74
CA LYS A 152 -19.13 -46.39 17.53
C LYS A 152 -20.21 -46.18 16.47
N LYS A 153 -20.97 -47.24 16.18
CA LYS A 153 -22.06 -47.22 15.22
C LYS A 153 -23.22 -46.34 15.68
N LEU A 154 -23.59 -46.37 16.95
CA LEU A 154 -24.67 -45.55 17.50
C LEU A 154 -24.31 -44.07 17.42
N ALA A 155 -23.14 -43.66 17.92
CA ALA A 155 -22.68 -42.27 17.88
C ALA A 155 -22.63 -41.72 16.44
N PHE A 156 -22.09 -42.47 15.49
CA PHE A 156 -22.09 -42.08 14.08
C PHE A 156 -23.50 -42.02 13.49
N THR A 157 -24.37 -42.97 13.84
CA THR A 157 -25.76 -43.00 13.37
C THR A 157 -26.55 -41.78 13.83
N CYS A 158 -26.35 -41.32 15.07
CA CYS A 158 -26.95 -40.08 15.58
C CYS A 158 -26.51 -38.85 14.77
N ILE A 159 -25.21 -38.67 14.56
CA ILE A 159 -24.67 -37.54 13.76
C ILE A 159 -25.15 -37.62 12.30
N TRP A 160 -25.15 -38.82 11.72
CA TRP A 160 -25.61 -39.07 10.35
C TRP A 160 -27.11 -38.78 10.18
N ALA A 161 -27.93 -39.15 11.18
CA ALA A 161 -29.36 -38.89 11.19
C ALA A 161 -29.66 -37.38 11.20
N ILE A 162 -28.92 -36.62 12.02
CA ILE A 162 -28.99 -35.16 12.05
C ILE A 162 -28.57 -34.58 10.70
N TYR A 163 -27.43 -35.02 10.14
CA TYR A 163 -26.94 -34.53 8.86
C TYR A 163 -27.93 -34.75 7.70
N GLN A 164 -28.55 -35.93 7.61
CA GLN A 164 -29.52 -36.24 6.55
C GLN A 164 -30.81 -35.42 6.69
N ASN A 165 -31.26 -35.16 7.92
CA ASN A 165 -32.49 -34.41 8.21
C ASN A 165 -32.25 -32.93 8.55
N ARG A 166 -31.02 -32.41 8.34
CA ARG A 166 -30.60 -31.06 8.74
C ARG A 166 -31.51 -29.94 8.25
N LYS A 167 -32.08 -30.06 7.04
CA LYS A 167 -33.01 -29.06 6.48
C LYS A 167 -34.34 -29.00 7.23
N GLN A 168 -34.83 -30.14 7.73
CA GLN A 168 -36.05 -30.22 8.52
C GLN A 168 -35.78 -29.81 9.98
N LEU A 169 -34.59 -30.13 10.49
CA LEU A 169 -34.17 -29.83 11.85
C LEU A 169 -33.53 -28.44 11.98
N LYS A 170 -33.47 -27.63 10.92
CA LYS A 170 -32.66 -26.40 10.84
C LYS A 170 -32.82 -25.50 12.07
N ASP A 171 -34.06 -25.35 12.54
CA ASP A 171 -34.39 -24.48 13.66
C ASP A 171 -33.85 -25.03 14.97
N GLN A 172 -33.68 -26.35 15.10
CA GLN A 172 -33.28 -27.08 16.32
C GLN A 172 -31.76 -27.30 16.45
N LEU A 173 -30.96 -27.05 15.41
CA LEU A 173 -29.55 -27.47 15.35
C LEU A 173 -28.62 -26.65 16.27
N LEU A 174 -28.94 -25.38 16.48
CA LEU A 174 -28.14 -24.42 17.25
C LEU A 174 -28.88 -23.88 18.49
N ILE A 175 -30.06 -24.43 18.85
CA ILE A 175 -30.82 -23.99 20.02
C ILE A 175 -30.19 -24.51 21.32
N MET A 176 -30.19 -23.67 22.35
CA MET A 176 -29.94 -24.04 23.73
C MET A 176 -30.97 -25.04 24.28
N PRO A 177 -30.58 -25.97 25.17
CA PRO A 177 -31.52 -26.87 25.81
C PRO A 177 -32.35 -26.10 26.85
N ARG A 178 -33.45 -25.46 26.42
CA ARG A 178 -34.54 -25.05 27.32
C ARG A 178 -35.57 -26.16 27.49
N ASP A 179 -35.73 -27.00 26.46
CA ASP A 179 -36.65 -28.14 26.46
C ASP A 179 -35.93 -29.47 26.13
N SER A 180 -36.11 -30.47 26.98
CA SER A 180 -35.63 -31.86 26.79
C SER A 180 -36.38 -32.64 25.71
N SER A 181 -37.37 -32.02 25.05
CA SER A 181 -38.23 -32.63 24.03
C SER A 181 -37.71 -32.46 22.60
N ILE A 182 -36.69 -31.61 22.38
CA ILE A 182 -36.18 -31.28 21.05
C ILE A 182 -35.37 -32.45 20.46
N THR A 183 -35.79 -32.91 19.29
CA THR A 183 -35.25 -34.08 18.59
C THR A 183 -33.74 -34.00 18.35
N ALA A 184 -33.25 -32.86 17.84
CA ALA A 184 -31.83 -32.67 17.59
C ALA A 184 -31.00 -32.67 18.90
N THR A 185 -31.50 -32.02 19.95
CA THR A 185 -30.88 -31.96 21.28
C THR A 185 -30.74 -33.35 21.89
N ILE A 186 -31.77 -34.20 21.81
CA ILE A 186 -31.73 -35.58 22.33
C ILE A 186 -30.63 -36.40 21.63
N LEU A 187 -30.54 -36.30 20.31
CA LEU A 187 -29.52 -37.04 19.55
C LEU A 187 -28.10 -36.53 19.84
N LEU A 188 -27.91 -35.21 19.98
CA LEU A 188 -26.62 -34.62 20.30
C LEU A 188 -26.19 -34.92 21.75
N GLU A 189 -27.07 -34.80 22.73
CA GLU A 189 -26.77 -35.13 24.13
C GLU A 189 -26.41 -36.62 24.29
N ALA A 190 -27.09 -37.51 23.55
CA ALA A 190 -26.68 -38.92 23.51
C ALA A 190 -25.26 -39.09 22.97
N VAL A 191 -24.85 -38.31 21.96
CA VAL A 191 -23.48 -38.35 21.43
C VAL A 191 -22.47 -37.78 22.45
N VAL A 192 -22.78 -36.67 23.13
CA VAL A 192 -21.95 -36.10 24.21
C VAL A 192 -21.69 -37.16 25.29
N LEU A 193 -22.75 -37.85 25.71
CA LEU A 193 -22.70 -38.90 26.71
C LEU A 193 -21.86 -40.11 26.27
N LEU A 194 -21.92 -40.51 24.99
CA LEU A 194 -21.13 -41.64 24.47
C LEU A 194 -19.64 -41.31 24.24
N ILE A 195 -19.29 -40.03 24.15
CA ILE A 195 -17.94 -39.51 23.89
C ILE A 195 -17.29 -38.92 25.15
N ASP A 196 -17.94 -39.03 26.33
CA ASP A 196 -17.37 -38.53 27.58
C ASP A 196 -15.96 -39.10 27.81
N PRO A 197 -14.93 -38.23 28.01
CA PRO A 197 -13.53 -38.63 28.09
C PRO A 197 -13.23 -39.59 29.25
N LYS A 198 -14.12 -39.69 30.25
CA LYS A 198 -14.01 -40.65 31.36
C LYS A 198 -14.30 -42.10 30.93
N LEU A 199 -14.89 -42.31 29.75
CA LEU A 199 -15.29 -43.63 29.28
C LEU A 199 -14.16 -44.38 28.58
N PRO A 200 -14.06 -45.72 28.77
CA PRO A 200 -12.95 -46.52 28.23
C PRO A 200 -12.92 -46.57 26.70
N TRP A 201 -14.05 -46.32 26.03
CA TRP A 201 -14.17 -46.33 24.57
C TRP A 201 -14.08 -44.95 23.91
N ALA A 202 -14.05 -43.84 24.66
CA ALA A 202 -14.22 -42.48 24.12
C ALA A 202 -13.25 -42.16 22.98
N CYS A 203 -11.94 -42.31 23.18
CA CYS A 203 -10.93 -42.07 22.14
C CYS A 203 -11.08 -43.03 20.93
N LYS A 204 -11.58 -44.26 21.12
CA LYS A 204 -11.87 -45.18 20.00
C LYS A 204 -13.12 -44.78 19.22
N VAL A 205 -14.13 -44.23 19.89
CA VAL A 205 -15.34 -43.69 19.25
C VAL A 205 -14.99 -42.45 18.45
N VAL A 206 -14.26 -41.50 19.04
CA VAL A 206 -13.79 -40.31 18.32
C VAL A 206 -12.93 -40.70 17.13
N GLY A 207 -11.95 -41.61 17.30
CA GLY A 207 -11.15 -42.11 16.18
C GLY A 207 -11.98 -42.72 15.04
N TYR A 208 -13.08 -43.41 15.35
CA TYR A 208 -14.02 -43.93 14.35
C TYR A 208 -14.80 -42.82 13.62
N LEU A 209 -15.19 -41.77 14.33
CA LEU A 209 -15.86 -40.60 13.74
C LEU A 209 -14.90 -39.85 12.80
N LEU A 210 -13.65 -39.64 13.24
CA LEU A 210 -12.61 -38.98 12.45
C LEU A 210 -12.32 -39.73 11.14
N GLN A 211 -12.22 -41.07 11.17
CA GLN A 211 -12.07 -41.91 9.97
C GLN A 211 -13.23 -41.81 8.97
N ARG A 212 -14.38 -41.26 9.40
CA ARG A 212 -15.57 -41.04 8.56
C ARG A 212 -15.80 -39.56 8.23
N ASN A 213 -14.76 -38.74 8.35
CA ASN A 213 -14.76 -37.31 8.00
C ASN A 213 -15.85 -36.51 8.74
N VAL A 214 -16.06 -36.78 10.04
CA VAL A 214 -17.16 -36.18 10.82
C VAL A 214 -17.18 -34.65 10.78
N PHE A 215 -16.02 -33.97 10.67
CA PHE A 215 -15.96 -32.51 10.55
C PHE A 215 -16.64 -31.98 9.29
N THR A 216 -16.67 -32.74 8.18
CA THR A 216 -17.46 -32.36 7.00
C THR A 216 -18.95 -32.38 7.27
N LEU A 217 -19.41 -33.36 8.07
CA LEU A 217 -20.81 -33.46 8.48
C LEU A 217 -21.17 -32.31 9.42
N PHE A 218 -20.30 -32.02 10.40
CA PHE A 218 -20.50 -30.88 11.30
C PHE A 218 -20.52 -29.55 10.54
N ARG A 219 -19.67 -29.38 9.52
CA ARG A 219 -19.61 -28.14 8.72
C ARG A 219 -20.96 -27.85 8.10
N GLU A 220 -21.51 -28.84 7.42
CA GLU A 220 -22.82 -28.74 6.77
C GLU A 220 -23.98 -28.55 7.77
N ILE A 221 -23.90 -29.18 8.95
CA ILE A 221 -24.88 -29.01 10.03
C ILE A 221 -24.87 -27.55 10.53
N VAL A 222 -23.70 -27.01 10.85
CA VAL A 222 -23.54 -25.63 11.36
C VAL A 222 -24.01 -24.61 10.32
N LEU A 223 -23.60 -24.76 9.06
CA LEU A 223 -24.00 -23.86 7.98
C LEU A 223 -25.52 -23.85 7.76
N THR A 224 -26.17 -25.02 7.83
CA THR A 224 -27.63 -25.11 7.71
C THR A 224 -28.36 -24.46 8.90
N GLY A 225 -27.79 -24.55 10.11
CA GLY A 225 -28.36 -23.93 11.31
C GLY A 225 -28.19 -22.41 11.37
N LYS A 226 -27.09 -21.88 10.80
CA LYS A 226 -26.74 -20.45 10.83
C LYS A 226 -27.76 -19.56 10.10
N GLU A 227 -28.36 -20.03 9.01
CA GLU A 227 -29.27 -19.26 8.14
C GLU A 227 -30.52 -18.67 8.85
N ASN A 228 -30.86 -19.13 10.07
CA ASN A 228 -32.07 -18.76 10.78
C ASN A 228 -31.85 -18.03 12.13
N MET A 229 -30.61 -17.77 12.54
CA MET A 229 -30.32 -17.04 13.78
C MET A 229 -30.69 -15.56 13.64
N ARG A 230 -31.81 -15.14 14.25
CA ARG A 230 -32.09 -13.72 14.50
C ARG A 230 -31.30 -13.29 15.73
N SER A 231 -30.65 -12.14 15.62
CA SER A 231 -29.77 -11.49 16.60
C SER A 231 -30.40 -11.34 18.00
N ASP A 232 -30.30 -12.37 18.84
CA ASP A 232 -30.55 -12.26 20.28
C ASP A 232 -29.26 -12.59 21.04
N SER A 233 -28.56 -11.52 21.43
CA SER A 233 -27.25 -11.51 22.08
C SER A 233 -27.34 -11.75 23.58
N SER A 234 -27.89 -12.89 23.98
CA SER A 234 -27.71 -13.38 25.34
C SER A 234 -27.64 -14.90 25.34
N ILE A 235 -26.74 -15.48 26.13
CA ILE A 235 -26.86 -16.73 26.91
C ILE A 235 -25.50 -17.44 27.03
N ARG A 236 -25.09 -17.72 28.28
CA ARG A 236 -23.78 -18.23 28.73
C ARG A 236 -23.59 -19.76 28.72
N ASN A 237 -24.53 -20.55 28.18
CA ASN A 237 -24.43 -22.02 28.22
C ASN A 237 -24.08 -22.59 26.83
N ALA A 238 -23.23 -23.62 26.78
CA ALA A 238 -22.77 -24.22 25.53
C ALA A 238 -23.84 -25.11 24.88
N SER A 239 -23.98 -25.07 23.55
CA SER A 239 -24.91 -25.98 22.84
C SER A 239 -24.42 -27.43 22.91
N PRO A 240 -25.29 -28.44 22.79
CA PRO A 240 -24.85 -29.84 22.72
C PRO A 240 -23.87 -30.09 21.56
N LEU A 241 -24.06 -29.40 20.42
CA LEU A 241 -23.14 -29.45 19.28
C LEU A 241 -21.76 -28.87 19.62
N GLU A 242 -21.73 -27.73 20.31
CA GLU A 242 -20.50 -27.10 20.81
C GLU A 242 -19.75 -28.01 21.78
N ARG A 243 -20.47 -28.68 22.69
CA ARG A 243 -19.89 -29.67 23.61
C ARG A 243 -19.27 -30.84 22.85
N ILE A 244 -19.91 -31.35 21.80
CA ILE A 244 -19.34 -32.40 20.95
C ILE A 244 -18.06 -31.90 20.27
N LEU A 245 -18.08 -30.70 19.67
CA LEU A 245 -16.91 -30.12 19.02
C LEU A 245 -15.75 -29.94 20.00
N ALA A 246 -16.03 -29.45 21.22
CA ALA A 246 -15.06 -29.27 22.29
C ALA A 246 -14.45 -30.60 22.78
N LEU A 247 -15.23 -31.69 22.81
CA LEU A 247 -14.71 -33.00 23.13
C LEU A 247 -13.85 -33.55 21.99
N VAL A 248 -14.33 -33.48 20.75
CA VAL A 248 -13.65 -34.07 19.58
C VAL A 248 -12.34 -33.34 19.24
N ILE A 249 -12.27 -32.02 19.37
CA ILE A 249 -11.07 -31.23 19.03
C ILE A 249 -9.84 -31.61 19.88
N SER A 250 -10.05 -32.08 21.11
CA SER A 250 -8.97 -32.50 22.00
C SER A 250 -8.23 -33.77 21.55
N HIS A 251 -8.79 -34.52 20.58
CA HIS A 251 -8.24 -35.79 20.08
C HIS A 251 -7.25 -35.61 18.91
N VAL A 252 -6.10 -34.99 19.19
CA VAL A 252 -5.04 -34.69 18.19
C VAL A 252 -4.09 -35.85 17.86
N GLY A 253 -4.39 -37.07 18.32
CA GLY A 253 -3.54 -38.26 18.07
C GLY A 253 -2.21 -38.30 18.85
N GLN A 254 -2.02 -37.37 19.79
CA GLN A 254 -0.90 -37.38 20.74
C GLN A 254 -1.29 -38.10 22.04
N LYS A 255 -0.31 -38.70 22.74
CA LYS A 255 -0.54 -39.39 24.01
C LYS A 255 -1.20 -38.42 25.01
N PRO A 256 -2.26 -38.83 25.73
CA PRO A 256 -2.70 -40.22 25.97
C PRO A 256 -3.68 -40.81 24.94
N CYS A 257 -4.06 -40.12 23.87
CA CYS A 257 -5.01 -40.66 22.89
C CYS A 257 -4.33 -41.46 21.77
N ILE A 258 -5.05 -42.47 21.28
CA ILE A 258 -4.68 -43.46 20.25
C ILE A 258 -5.47 -43.20 18.95
N CYS A 259 -5.95 -41.96 18.72
CA CYS A 259 -6.66 -41.62 17.49
C CYS A 259 -5.70 -41.68 16.29
N PRO A 260 -6.15 -42.19 15.13
CA PRO A 260 -5.34 -42.17 13.91
C PRO A 260 -5.09 -40.73 13.45
N ASN A 261 -3.92 -40.47 12.86
CA ASN A 261 -3.65 -39.18 12.24
C ASN A 261 -4.63 -38.96 11.08
N ILE A 262 -5.32 -37.82 11.08
CA ILE A 262 -6.36 -37.49 10.11
C ILE A 262 -5.69 -36.90 8.88
N ASP A 263 -6.18 -37.25 7.69
CA ASP A 263 -5.85 -36.51 6.48
C ASP A 263 -6.20 -35.02 6.67
N LEU A 264 -5.24 -34.16 6.35
CA LEU A 264 -5.28 -32.72 6.58
C LEU A 264 -6.51 -32.08 5.93
N GLN A 265 -6.98 -32.62 4.79
CA GLN A 265 -8.18 -32.15 4.10
C GLN A 265 -9.44 -32.24 4.96
N TRP A 266 -9.51 -33.21 5.88
CA TRP A 266 -10.69 -33.48 6.71
C TRP A 266 -10.49 -33.08 8.18
N SER A 267 -9.44 -32.32 8.47
CA SER A 267 -9.10 -31.84 9.82
C SER A 267 -10.09 -30.79 10.34
N PHE A 268 -10.01 -30.53 11.65
CA PHE A 268 -10.74 -29.41 12.28
C PHE A 268 -10.35 -28.08 11.62
N THR A 269 -9.06 -27.85 11.39
CA THR A 269 -8.53 -26.60 10.87
C THR A 269 -9.05 -26.29 9.45
N SER A 270 -9.14 -27.30 8.57
CA SER A 270 -9.63 -27.10 7.20
C SER A 270 -11.15 -26.97 7.11
N GLN A 271 -11.91 -27.68 7.96
CA GLN A 271 -13.37 -27.76 7.85
C GLN A 271 -14.12 -26.80 8.77
N MET A 272 -13.69 -26.64 10.03
CA MET A 272 -14.40 -25.83 11.03
C MET A 272 -13.95 -24.37 11.02
N LEU A 273 -12.65 -24.08 10.99
CA LEU A 273 -12.17 -22.69 11.01
C LEU A 273 -12.48 -21.93 9.72
N THR A 274 -12.90 -22.61 8.65
CA THR A 274 -13.39 -22.00 7.41
C THR A 274 -14.89 -21.67 7.45
N ILE A 275 -15.53 -21.74 8.63
CA ILE A 275 -16.91 -21.29 8.87
C ILE A 275 -16.86 -19.80 9.29
N PRO A 276 -17.63 -18.90 8.68
CA PRO A 276 -17.55 -17.48 9.01
C PRO A 276 -18.05 -17.21 10.43
N LEU A 277 -17.31 -16.38 11.19
CA LEU A 277 -17.65 -15.94 12.54
C LEU A 277 -17.88 -17.12 13.50
N LEU A 278 -17.02 -18.15 13.45
CA LEU A 278 -17.21 -19.41 14.18
C LEU A 278 -17.31 -19.17 15.69
N TRP A 279 -16.49 -18.27 16.21
CA TRP A 279 -16.39 -18.01 17.64
C TRP A 279 -17.59 -17.24 18.20
N GLN A 280 -18.30 -16.49 17.37
CA GLN A 280 -19.58 -15.89 17.75
C GLN A 280 -20.68 -16.95 17.89
N LEU A 281 -20.62 -18.02 17.08
CA LEU A 281 -21.54 -19.15 17.17
C LEU A 281 -21.22 -20.06 18.36
N PHE A 282 -19.94 -20.22 18.69
CA PHE A 282 -19.45 -21.14 19.72
C PHE A 282 -18.39 -20.50 20.64
N PRO A 283 -18.79 -19.64 21.59
CA PRO A 283 -17.85 -18.96 22.49
C PRO A 283 -17.09 -19.89 23.43
N SER A 284 -17.71 -20.97 23.90
CA SER A 284 -17.07 -21.96 24.78
C SER A 284 -16.05 -22.80 24.00
N LEU A 285 -16.31 -23.08 22.72
CA LEU A 285 -15.34 -23.74 21.84
C LEU A 285 -14.08 -22.89 21.66
N LYS A 286 -14.22 -21.56 21.60
CA LYS A 286 -13.08 -20.63 21.53
C LYS A 286 -12.16 -20.80 22.73
N GLU A 287 -12.71 -20.90 23.94
CA GLU A 287 -11.93 -21.12 25.17
C GLU A 287 -11.19 -22.46 25.13
N VAL A 288 -11.84 -23.52 24.65
CA VAL A 288 -11.22 -24.85 24.50
C VAL A 288 -10.11 -24.83 23.45
N PHE A 289 -10.32 -24.19 22.30
CA PHE A 289 -9.28 -24.02 21.28
C PHE A 289 -8.07 -23.25 21.81
N ALA A 290 -8.30 -22.24 22.64
CA ALA A 290 -7.25 -21.43 23.27
C ALA A 290 -6.49 -22.15 24.41
N THR A 291 -6.88 -23.38 24.78
CA THR A 291 -6.13 -24.18 25.77
C THR A 291 -4.75 -24.59 25.24
N GLN A 292 -3.82 -24.81 26.17
CA GLN A 292 -2.40 -25.03 25.88
C GLN A 292 -2.20 -26.31 25.05
N GLY A 293 -1.40 -26.21 23.98
CA GLY A 293 -1.02 -27.33 23.10
C GLY A 293 -1.98 -27.60 21.94
N LEU A 294 -3.30 -27.34 22.07
CA LEU A 294 -4.27 -27.58 20.98
C LEU A 294 -4.16 -26.56 19.85
N SER A 295 -4.15 -25.26 20.17
CA SER A 295 -3.96 -24.20 19.17
C SER A 295 -2.62 -24.35 18.44
N GLN A 296 -1.55 -24.64 19.18
CA GLN A 296 -0.22 -24.91 18.63
C GLN A 296 -0.23 -26.09 17.66
N HIS A 297 -0.85 -27.20 18.04
CA HIS A 297 -0.96 -28.36 17.15
C HIS A 297 -1.66 -28.01 15.83
N HIS A 298 -2.79 -27.30 15.88
CA HIS A 298 -3.56 -26.94 14.69
C HIS A 298 -2.89 -25.87 13.82
N ILE A 299 -2.17 -24.91 14.43
CA ILE A 299 -1.36 -23.91 13.71
C ILE A 299 -0.19 -24.59 13.00
N ASN A 300 0.56 -25.45 13.70
CA ASN A 300 1.69 -26.19 13.12
C ASN A 300 1.22 -27.14 12.00
N GLN A 301 0.05 -27.76 12.14
CA GLN A 301 -0.57 -28.53 11.06
C GLN A 301 -0.81 -27.68 9.81
N MET A 302 -1.34 -26.46 9.97
CA MET A 302 -1.59 -25.56 8.85
C MET A 302 -0.28 -25.07 8.21
N ALA A 303 0.70 -24.69 9.02
CA ALA A 303 2.03 -24.33 8.54
C ALA A 303 2.65 -25.48 7.71
N HIS A 304 2.50 -26.73 8.16
CA HIS A 304 2.97 -27.90 7.43
C HIS A 304 2.21 -28.14 6.11
N CYS A 305 0.88 -27.96 6.07
CA CYS A 305 0.09 -28.03 4.84
C CYS A 305 0.60 -27.08 3.77
N MET A 306 0.92 -25.86 4.19
CA MET A 306 1.31 -24.76 3.31
C MET A 306 2.71 -24.97 2.77
N ARG A 307 3.65 -25.46 3.60
CA ARG A 307 4.99 -25.88 3.16
C ARG A 307 4.96 -26.95 2.07
N ASN A 308 3.96 -27.83 2.08
CA ASN A 308 3.84 -28.92 1.09
C ASN A 308 3.02 -28.54 -0.16
N ASN A 309 2.52 -27.29 -0.28
CA ASN A 309 1.69 -26.81 -1.39
C ASN A 309 0.46 -27.70 -1.70
N THR A 310 -0.09 -28.36 -0.68
CA THR A 310 -1.29 -29.18 -0.82
C THR A 310 -2.54 -28.30 -0.68
N TYR A 311 -3.41 -28.26 -1.68
CA TYR A 311 -4.70 -27.56 -1.56
C TYR A 311 -5.63 -28.32 -0.62
N VAL A 312 -5.73 -27.84 0.63
CA VAL A 312 -6.38 -28.54 1.75
C VAL A 312 -7.75 -27.92 2.12
N LEU A 313 -8.09 -26.75 1.58
CA LEU A 313 -9.33 -26.04 1.92
C LEU A 313 -10.56 -26.62 1.18
N PRO A 314 -11.75 -26.63 1.83
CA PRO A 314 -13.01 -27.01 1.20
C PRO A 314 -13.42 -26.02 0.10
N LYS A 315 -14.47 -26.35 -0.65
CA LYS A 315 -15.07 -25.40 -1.61
C LYS A 315 -15.59 -24.16 -0.87
N ASP A 316 -15.37 -23.00 -1.48
CA ASP A 316 -15.86 -21.72 -0.93
C ASP A 316 -17.38 -21.72 -0.80
N LEU A 317 -17.87 -21.09 0.26
CA LEU A 317 -19.30 -21.00 0.58
C LEU A 317 -20.00 -20.00 -0.34
N SER A 318 -19.42 -18.82 -0.47
CA SER A 318 -19.85 -17.75 -1.36
C SER A 318 -18.65 -16.87 -1.70
N VAL A 319 -18.83 -15.98 -2.67
CA VAL A 319 -17.82 -14.95 -3.02
C VAL A 319 -17.58 -13.98 -1.85
N GLU A 320 -18.60 -13.74 -1.01
CA GLU A 320 -18.51 -12.86 0.17
C GLU A 320 -17.82 -13.52 1.38
N TYR A 321 -17.80 -14.86 1.43
CA TYR A 321 -17.22 -15.65 2.51
C TYR A 321 -16.27 -16.73 1.96
N PRO A 322 -15.13 -16.31 1.38
CA PRO A 322 -14.14 -17.28 0.91
C PRO A 322 -13.54 -18.04 2.11
N GLY A 323 -13.23 -19.32 1.90
CA GLY A 323 -12.78 -20.21 2.97
C GLY A 323 -11.48 -19.75 3.64
N TYR A 324 -10.54 -19.19 2.84
CA TYR A 324 -9.27 -18.67 3.34
C TYR A 324 -9.45 -17.41 4.23
N ALA A 325 -10.40 -16.54 3.92
CA ALA A 325 -10.67 -15.33 4.71
C ALA A 325 -11.35 -15.68 6.04
N CYS A 326 -12.29 -16.62 6.04
CA CYS A 326 -12.91 -17.13 7.26
C CYS A 326 -11.89 -17.81 8.17
N LEU A 327 -10.97 -18.58 7.59
CA LEU A 327 -9.85 -19.17 8.31
C LEU A 327 -8.96 -18.10 8.95
N LEU A 328 -8.62 -17.06 8.20
CA LEU A 328 -7.82 -15.94 8.71
C LEU A 328 -8.51 -15.25 9.90
N GLY A 329 -9.77 -14.81 9.75
CA GLY A 329 -10.51 -14.13 10.83
C GLY A 329 -10.53 -14.94 12.13
N ASN A 330 -10.96 -16.20 12.04
CA ASN A 330 -11.03 -17.09 13.19
C ASN A 330 -9.64 -17.38 13.81
N MET A 331 -8.59 -17.49 13.00
CA MET A 331 -7.22 -17.66 13.50
C MET A 331 -6.70 -16.41 14.20
N LEU A 332 -6.91 -15.22 13.63
CA LEU A 332 -6.45 -13.96 14.21
C LEU A 332 -7.13 -13.66 15.56
N GLU A 333 -8.44 -13.94 15.67
CA GLU A 333 -9.19 -13.72 16.91
C GLU A 333 -8.70 -14.59 18.08
N THR A 334 -8.15 -15.78 17.79
CA THR A 334 -7.64 -16.72 18.80
C THR A 334 -6.15 -16.55 19.06
N THR A 335 -5.35 -16.25 18.04
CA THR A 335 -3.90 -16.06 18.16
C THR A 335 -3.54 -14.87 19.05
N GLY A 336 -4.36 -13.80 19.08
CA GLY A 336 -4.19 -12.70 20.03
C GLY A 336 -4.15 -13.17 21.50
N ALA A 337 -5.07 -14.07 21.89
CA ALA A 337 -5.10 -14.64 23.24
C ALA A 337 -3.93 -15.61 23.50
N VAL A 338 -3.49 -16.32 22.46
CA VAL A 338 -2.36 -17.27 22.58
C VAL A 338 -1.02 -16.56 22.73
N LEU A 339 -0.78 -15.51 21.95
CA LEU A 339 0.42 -14.68 22.03
C LEU A 339 0.53 -13.92 23.36
N SER A 340 -0.60 -13.66 24.03
CA SER A 340 -0.64 -12.99 25.34
C SER A 340 -0.13 -13.86 26.50
N ARG A 341 0.10 -15.17 26.28
CA ARG A 341 0.47 -16.11 27.35
C ARG A 341 2.00 -16.16 27.48
N ALA A 342 2.48 -16.20 28.73
CA ALA A 342 3.91 -16.21 29.06
C ALA A 342 4.72 -17.38 28.45
N ASP A 343 4.05 -18.45 27.97
CA ASP A 343 4.68 -19.67 27.46
C ASP A 343 4.65 -19.78 25.92
N CYS A 344 4.38 -18.70 25.18
CA CYS A 344 4.37 -18.75 23.71
C CYS A 344 5.80 -19.00 23.18
N SER A 345 6.03 -20.16 22.55
CA SER A 345 7.34 -20.51 22.00
C SER A 345 7.66 -19.75 20.72
N PHE A 346 8.94 -19.42 20.51
CA PHE A 346 9.47 -18.81 19.29
C PHE A 346 9.00 -19.50 17.98
N GLU A 347 9.05 -20.84 17.91
CA GLU A 347 8.61 -21.61 16.73
C GLU A 347 7.12 -21.38 16.41
N MET A 348 6.29 -21.24 17.45
CA MET A 348 4.87 -20.99 17.29
C MET A 348 4.60 -19.59 16.73
N ALA A 349 5.35 -18.57 17.14
CA ALA A 349 5.23 -17.22 16.60
C ALA A 349 5.63 -17.18 15.11
N ILE A 350 6.67 -17.92 14.71
CA ILE A 350 7.05 -18.09 13.30
C ILE A 350 5.93 -18.76 12.50
N ASP A 351 5.37 -19.85 13.01
CA ASP A 351 4.28 -20.56 12.30
C ASP A 351 3.02 -19.68 12.19
N ILE A 352 2.68 -18.90 13.22
CA ILE A 352 1.60 -17.91 13.16
C ILE A 352 1.87 -16.88 12.06
N ALA A 353 3.06 -16.28 12.03
CA ALA A 353 3.43 -15.29 11.02
C ALA A 353 3.36 -15.89 9.59
N ALA A 354 3.90 -17.10 9.39
CA ALA A 354 3.90 -17.76 8.10
C ALA A 354 2.48 -18.09 7.59
N VAL A 355 1.63 -18.67 8.44
CA VAL A 355 0.24 -19.00 8.08
C VAL A 355 -0.55 -17.73 7.76
N THR A 356 -0.40 -16.70 8.59
CA THR A 356 -1.10 -15.43 8.42
C THR A 356 -0.65 -14.71 7.14
N THR A 357 0.64 -14.72 6.81
CA THR A 357 1.20 -14.10 5.60
C THR A 357 0.53 -14.65 4.34
N PHE A 358 0.48 -15.97 4.19
CA PHE A 358 -0.10 -16.61 3.00
C PHE A 358 -1.62 -16.43 2.92
N LEU A 359 -2.33 -16.46 4.05
CA LEU A 359 -3.77 -16.22 4.05
C LEU A 359 -4.12 -14.77 3.71
N LEU A 360 -3.32 -13.81 4.18
CA LEU A 360 -3.43 -12.41 3.79
C LEU A 360 -3.10 -12.22 2.31
N GLU A 361 -2.09 -12.90 1.79
CA GLU A 361 -1.72 -12.78 0.38
C GLU A 361 -2.86 -13.22 -0.56
N ALA A 362 -3.71 -14.16 -0.13
CA ALA A 362 -4.88 -14.58 -0.90
C ALA A 362 -6.05 -13.56 -0.87
N LEU A 363 -6.06 -12.60 0.07
CA LEU A 363 -7.12 -11.60 0.23
C LEU A 363 -6.99 -10.44 -0.77
N PRO A 364 -8.12 -9.93 -1.30
CA PRO A 364 -8.11 -8.65 -1.99
C PRO A 364 -7.77 -7.52 -1.00
N PRO A 365 -7.13 -6.43 -1.47
CA PRO A 365 -6.77 -5.30 -0.60
C PRO A 365 -8.03 -4.63 -0.03
N ILE A 366 -8.10 -4.55 1.30
CA ILE A 366 -9.19 -3.93 2.05
C ILE A 366 -8.94 -2.41 2.08
N LYS A 367 -9.79 -1.65 1.38
CA LYS A 367 -9.70 -0.18 1.35
C LYS A 367 -10.40 0.40 2.58
N SER A 368 -9.78 1.33 3.30
CA SER A 368 -10.44 2.04 4.40
C SER A 368 -11.61 2.88 3.88
N SER A 369 -12.70 2.93 4.65
CA SER A 369 -13.86 3.81 4.43
C SER A 369 -13.61 5.29 4.79
N ILE A 370 -12.45 5.58 5.38
CA ILE A 370 -11.92 6.94 5.48
C ILE A 370 -11.32 7.22 4.09
N PRO A 371 -11.66 8.35 3.42
CA PRO A 371 -10.95 8.73 2.21
C PRO A 371 -9.48 8.78 2.58
N GLU A 372 -8.73 7.76 2.14
CA GLU A 372 -7.30 7.74 2.36
C GLU A 372 -6.78 9.08 1.87
N ILE A 373 -5.91 9.67 2.67
CA ILE A 373 -4.86 10.54 2.16
C ILE A 373 -3.97 9.63 1.31
N ARG A 374 -4.52 9.10 0.22
CA ARG A 374 -3.80 8.30 -0.75
C ARG A 374 -2.97 9.30 -1.52
N GLN A 375 -1.67 9.10 -1.42
CA GLN A 375 -0.64 9.54 -2.36
C GLN A 375 -0.88 8.89 -3.74
N SER A 376 -2.10 8.95 -4.28
CA SER A 376 -2.46 8.46 -5.61
C SER A 376 -2.65 9.63 -6.57
N SER A 377 -1.63 9.78 -7.40
CA SER A 377 -1.71 10.34 -8.74
C SER A 377 -2.92 9.80 -9.51
N THR A 378 -3.96 10.63 -9.64
CA THR A 378 -4.90 10.79 -10.78
C THR A 378 -6.19 11.36 -10.21
N LEU A 379 -6.36 12.68 -10.31
CA LEU A 379 -7.65 13.36 -10.19
C LEU A 379 -7.78 14.19 -11.46
N ASP A 380 -8.11 13.50 -12.55
CA ASP A 380 -8.79 14.13 -13.68
C ASP A 380 -10.28 13.92 -13.41
N GLU A 381 -10.93 14.98 -12.91
CA GLU A 381 -12.40 15.07 -12.91
C GLU A 381 -12.83 15.35 -14.35
N ASP A 382 -12.89 14.29 -15.16
CA ASP A 382 -13.69 14.20 -16.39
C ASP A 382 -13.43 12.82 -17.02
N ASP A 383 -14.07 11.77 -16.50
CA ASP A 383 -14.28 10.58 -17.33
C ASP A 383 -15.59 9.87 -16.97
N MET A 384 -16.41 9.74 -18.01
CA MET A 384 -17.75 9.18 -18.02
C MET A 384 -17.78 7.75 -17.45
N ALA A 385 -18.74 7.50 -16.56
CA ALA A 385 -19.01 6.19 -15.98
C ALA A 385 -19.25 5.12 -17.08
N LEU A 386 -18.32 4.17 -17.19
CA LEU A 386 -18.54 2.85 -17.79
C LEU A 386 -19.04 1.89 -16.69
N PRO A 387 -19.90 0.92 -17.02
CA PRO A 387 -20.59 0.12 -16.01
C PRO A 387 -19.65 -0.83 -15.24
N ASP A 388 -19.84 -0.85 -13.92
CA ASP A 388 -19.15 -1.66 -12.91
C ASP A 388 -18.81 -3.08 -13.35
N GLU A 389 -17.53 -3.41 -13.37
CA GLU A 389 -17.06 -4.77 -13.18
C GLU A 389 -17.25 -5.13 -11.69
N MET A 390 -17.94 -6.23 -11.40
CA MET A 390 -18.23 -6.68 -10.03
C MET A 390 -16.94 -6.80 -9.20
N GLU A 391 -16.64 -5.80 -8.37
CA GLU A 391 -15.65 -5.87 -7.31
C GLU A 391 -16.03 -7.06 -6.40
N ILE A 392 -15.09 -7.95 -6.09
CA ILE A 392 -15.31 -9.02 -5.10
C ILE A 392 -15.44 -8.33 -3.74
N VAL A 393 -16.67 -8.07 -3.30
CA VAL A 393 -16.94 -7.42 -2.01
C VAL A 393 -16.95 -8.49 -0.94
N LEU A 394 -15.90 -8.50 -0.09
CA LEU A 394 -15.89 -9.28 1.14
C LEU A 394 -17.04 -8.82 2.04
N ASN A 395 -17.64 -9.72 2.83
CA ASN A 395 -18.66 -9.31 3.78
C ASN A 395 -18.08 -8.32 4.82
N LYS A 396 -18.80 -7.22 5.12
CA LYS A 396 -18.35 -6.16 6.03
C LYS A 396 -18.07 -6.65 7.46
N ASP A 397 -18.79 -7.65 7.96
CA ASP A 397 -18.59 -8.18 9.30
C ASP A 397 -17.29 -8.99 9.38
N LEU A 398 -16.98 -9.76 8.32
CA LEU A 398 -15.71 -10.50 8.20
C LEU A 398 -14.53 -9.56 7.98
N GLU A 399 -14.71 -8.51 7.19
CA GLU A 399 -13.70 -7.46 6.99
C GLU A 399 -13.40 -6.77 8.33
N HIS A 400 -14.43 -6.37 9.07
CA HIS A 400 -14.30 -5.77 10.39
C HIS A 400 -13.65 -6.74 11.38
N GLU A 401 -14.01 -8.03 11.36
CA GLU A 401 -13.38 -9.06 12.20
C GLU A 401 -11.87 -9.15 11.95
N ILE A 402 -11.43 -9.21 10.68
CA ILE A 402 -10.01 -9.30 10.32
C ILE A 402 -9.26 -8.02 10.72
N VAL A 403 -9.79 -6.85 10.37
CA VAL A 403 -9.17 -5.55 10.67
C VAL A 403 -9.10 -5.29 12.18
N HIS A 404 -10.16 -5.64 12.91
CA HIS A 404 -10.21 -5.57 14.36
C HIS A 404 -9.27 -6.60 14.98
N ALA A 405 -9.25 -7.87 14.55
CA ALA A 405 -8.31 -8.84 15.11
C ALA A 405 -6.84 -8.43 14.90
N MET A 406 -6.53 -7.66 13.86
CA MET A 406 -5.24 -7.01 13.59
C MET A 406 -5.02 -5.72 14.41
N HIS A 407 -5.40 -5.73 15.69
CA HIS A 407 -5.16 -4.62 16.60
C HIS A 407 -3.70 -4.43 17.02
N SER A 408 -3.46 -3.26 17.64
CA SER A 408 -2.21 -2.91 18.31
C SER A 408 -1.66 -4.01 19.19
N HIS A 409 -2.51 -4.68 19.97
CA HIS A 409 -2.09 -5.74 20.88
C HIS A 409 -1.51 -6.98 20.15
N PHE A 410 -2.10 -7.40 19.02
CA PHE A 410 -1.58 -8.54 18.26
C PHE A 410 -0.18 -8.23 17.72
N LEU A 411 -0.02 -7.07 17.07
CA LEU A 411 1.26 -6.65 16.50
C LEU A 411 2.33 -6.50 17.58
N LEU A 412 1.97 -5.94 18.74
CA LEU A 412 2.85 -5.80 19.89
C LEU A 412 3.33 -7.14 20.44
N GLN A 413 2.41 -8.09 20.67
CA GLN A 413 2.78 -9.39 21.22
C GLN A 413 3.56 -10.23 20.20
N LEU A 414 3.17 -10.20 18.92
CA LEU A 414 3.88 -10.94 17.87
C LEU A 414 5.33 -10.44 17.75
N THR A 415 5.52 -9.11 17.69
CA THR A 415 6.87 -8.52 17.63
C THR A 415 7.65 -8.75 18.92
N SER A 416 7.02 -8.66 20.09
CA SER A 416 7.66 -8.96 21.37
C SER A 416 8.14 -10.40 21.49
N VAL A 417 7.38 -11.38 21.01
CA VAL A 417 7.77 -12.81 21.07
C VAL A 417 8.85 -13.11 20.02
N LEU A 418 8.73 -12.56 18.80
CA LEU A 418 9.72 -12.77 17.74
C LEU A 418 11.07 -12.10 18.05
N PHE A 419 11.06 -10.93 18.70
CA PHE A 419 12.27 -10.15 18.96
C PHE A 419 12.77 -10.23 20.41
N GLY A 420 11.99 -10.77 21.35
CA GLY A 420 12.35 -10.80 22.77
C GLY A 420 13.58 -11.65 23.12
N GLU A 421 13.95 -12.63 22.28
CA GLU A 421 15.19 -13.42 22.42
C GLU A 421 16.40 -12.79 21.71
N ILE A 422 16.22 -11.72 20.93
CA ILE A 422 17.29 -11.09 20.14
C ILE A 422 18.04 -10.11 21.05
N SER A 423 19.26 -10.46 21.43
CA SER A 423 20.11 -9.59 22.25
C SER A 423 20.64 -8.41 21.43
N MET A 424 20.11 -7.21 21.69
CA MET A 424 20.61 -5.93 21.17
C MET A 424 22.07 -5.61 21.57
N VAL A 425 22.72 -6.43 22.40
CA VAL A 425 23.99 -6.10 23.10
C VAL A 425 25.21 -6.85 22.53
N SER A 426 25.07 -7.70 21.51
CA SER A 426 26.21 -8.50 21.03
C SER A 426 27.02 -7.80 19.93
N GLY A 427 27.98 -6.97 20.33
CA GLY A 427 29.14 -6.58 19.52
C GLY A 427 30.12 -7.75 19.29
N SER A 428 29.64 -8.85 18.71
CA SER A 428 30.48 -10.00 18.35
C SER A 428 30.79 -9.97 16.85
N ASN A 429 32.03 -10.28 16.48
CA ASN A 429 32.52 -10.39 15.10
C ASN A 429 31.89 -11.54 14.28
N HIS A 430 30.82 -12.16 14.78
CA HIS A 430 30.04 -13.17 14.08
C HIS A 430 28.79 -12.52 13.47
N GLY A 431 28.40 -12.94 12.25
CA GLY A 431 27.19 -12.44 11.57
C GLY A 431 25.90 -12.77 12.34
N PRO A 432 24.73 -12.36 11.82
CA PRO A 432 23.44 -12.59 12.48
C PRO A 432 23.19 -14.10 12.70
N ASP A 433 22.54 -14.44 13.82
CA ASP A 433 22.22 -15.83 14.18
C ASP A 433 21.11 -16.40 13.28
N ASP A 434 21.08 -17.72 13.05
CA ASP A 434 20.08 -18.37 12.20
C ASP A 434 18.65 -18.15 12.74
N LYS A 435 18.51 -18.09 14.07
CA LYS A 435 17.23 -17.74 14.74
C LYS A 435 16.82 -16.30 14.45
N GLU A 436 17.75 -15.35 14.53
CA GLU A 436 17.50 -13.94 14.25
C GLU A 436 17.06 -13.74 12.79
N VAL A 437 17.74 -14.40 11.84
CA VAL A 437 17.38 -14.38 10.42
C VAL A 437 15.97 -14.93 10.19
N ALA A 438 15.60 -16.04 10.84
CA ALA A 438 14.27 -16.63 10.73
C ALA A 438 13.17 -15.71 11.32
N ALA A 439 13.44 -15.08 12.46
CA ALA A 439 12.51 -14.15 13.13
C ALA A 439 12.23 -12.92 12.26
N ILE A 440 13.29 -12.27 11.77
CA ILE A 440 13.21 -11.08 10.92
C ILE A 440 12.55 -11.42 9.59
N GLY A 441 12.88 -12.59 9.02
CA GLY A 441 12.23 -13.10 7.81
C GLY A 441 10.72 -13.24 7.95
N ALA A 442 10.27 -13.94 8.99
CA ALA A 442 8.86 -14.18 9.25
C ALA A 442 8.11 -12.88 9.56
N ALA A 443 8.68 -12.01 10.40
CA ALA A 443 8.09 -10.71 10.72
C ALA A 443 7.97 -9.81 9.49
N CYS A 444 9.03 -9.71 8.69
CA CYS A 444 9.04 -8.84 7.51
C CYS A 444 8.12 -9.37 6.40
N ALA A 445 8.01 -10.69 6.22
CA ALA A 445 7.07 -11.28 5.26
C ALA A 445 5.63 -10.94 5.65
N PHE A 446 5.28 -11.18 6.91
CA PHE A 446 3.97 -10.86 7.45
C PHE A 446 3.63 -9.37 7.31
N LEU A 447 4.52 -8.48 7.77
CA LEU A 447 4.29 -7.04 7.73
C LEU A 447 4.23 -6.49 6.29
N HIS A 448 5.06 -7.01 5.38
CA HIS A 448 5.00 -6.62 3.97
C HIS A 448 3.64 -6.92 3.35
N VAL A 449 3.12 -8.14 3.55
CA VAL A 449 1.80 -8.52 3.01
C VAL A 449 0.70 -7.74 3.72
N ALA A 450 0.79 -7.58 5.04
CA ALA A 450 -0.19 -6.81 5.82
C ALA A 450 -0.28 -5.34 5.35
N PHE A 451 0.85 -4.68 5.07
CA PHE A 451 0.86 -3.30 4.55
C PHE A 451 0.24 -3.15 3.15
N ASN A 452 0.15 -4.24 2.38
CA ASN A 452 -0.46 -4.21 1.06
C ASN A 452 -1.94 -4.63 1.07
N THR A 453 -2.41 -5.24 2.16
CA THR A 453 -3.75 -5.86 2.25
C THR A 453 -4.67 -5.16 3.25
N LEU A 454 -4.13 -4.56 4.32
CA LEU A 454 -4.87 -3.96 5.42
C LEU A 454 -4.65 -2.43 5.51
N PRO A 455 -5.54 -1.69 6.19
CA PRO A 455 -5.37 -0.26 6.44
C PRO A 455 -4.09 0.07 7.22
N VAL A 456 -3.14 0.70 6.53
CA VAL A 456 -1.75 0.90 6.99
C VAL A 456 -1.64 1.87 8.17
N GLU A 457 -2.51 2.88 8.26
CA GLU A 457 -2.40 3.99 9.21
C GLU A 457 -2.38 3.52 10.68
N ARG A 458 -3.30 2.63 11.06
CA ARG A 458 -3.39 2.10 12.43
C ARG A 458 -2.19 1.22 12.79
N MET A 459 -1.71 0.43 11.83
CA MET A 459 -0.55 -0.45 12.03
C MET A 459 0.73 0.37 12.21
N MET A 460 0.91 1.41 11.40
CA MET A 460 2.13 2.23 11.42
C MET A 460 2.34 2.93 12.77
N ILE A 461 1.29 3.47 13.39
CA ILE A 461 1.39 4.10 14.73
C ILE A 461 1.91 3.08 15.77
N VAL A 462 1.38 1.87 15.74
CA VAL A 462 1.77 0.82 16.69
C VAL A 462 3.22 0.39 16.46
N LEU A 463 3.58 0.10 15.21
CA LEU A 463 4.92 -0.37 14.86
C LEU A 463 5.98 0.72 15.10
N ALA A 464 5.65 1.97 14.83
CA ALA A 464 6.54 3.12 15.05
C ALA A 464 6.83 3.38 16.54
N PHE A 465 5.80 3.42 17.42
CA PHE A 465 5.98 3.95 18.78
C PHE A 465 5.83 2.94 19.90
N ARG A 466 5.20 1.79 19.63
CA ARG A 466 4.93 0.78 20.65
C ARG A 466 5.84 -0.44 20.54
N THR A 467 6.55 -0.60 19.42
CA THR A 467 7.47 -1.73 19.19
C THR A 467 8.92 -1.26 18.99
N GLU A 468 9.88 -2.13 19.28
CA GLU A 468 11.30 -1.89 18.99
C GLU A 468 11.69 -2.27 17.54
N LEU A 469 10.70 -2.45 16.65
CA LEU A 469 10.89 -2.97 15.29
C LEU A 469 11.97 -2.19 14.51
N VAL A 470 11.94 -0.86 14.55
CA VAL A 470 12.92 -0.02 13.83
C VAL A 470 14.34 -0.23 14.35
N GLN A 471 14.52 -0.35 15.67
CA GLN A 471 15.83 -0.58 16.28
C GLN A 471 16.36 -1.98 15.94
N VAL A 472 15.50 -3.01 16.05
CA VAL A 472 15.86 -4.41 15.72
C VAL A 472 16.24 -4.51 14.24
N LEU A 473 15.38 -4.05 13.33
CA LEU A 473 15.65 -4.11 11.89
C LEU A 473 16.88 -3.30 11.49
N TRP A 474 17.09 -2.13 12.10
CA TRP A 474 18.30 -1.34 11.86
C TRP A 474 19.56 -2.08 12.30
N SER A 475 19.57 -2.62 13.52
CA SER A 475 20.73 -3.35 14.06
C SER A 475 21.13 -4.53 13.16
N PHE A 476 20.15 -5.31 12.70
CA PHE A 476 20.34 -6.39 11.76
C PHE A 476 20.88 -5.90 10.40
N MET A 477 20.23 -4.90 9.80
CA MET A 477 20.66 -4.35 8.49
C MET A 477 22.07 -3.78 8.55
N LYS A 478 22.42 -3.08 9.64
CA LYS A 478 23.75 -2.53 9.88
C LYS A 478 24.79 -3.64 9.98
N GLN A 479 24.54 -4.68 10.79
CA GLN A 479 25.45 -5.82 10.93
C GLN A 479 25.64 -6.59 9.61
N CYS A 480 24.58 -6.79 8.83
CA CYS A 480 24.66 -7.41 7.50
C CYS A 480 25.49 -6.57 6.53
N HIS A 481 25.30 -5.25 6.54
CA HIS A 481 26.02 -4.32 5.67
C HIS A 481 27.52 -4.25 6.02
N GLU A 482 27.86 -4.10 7.30
CA GLU A 482 29.25 -4.07 7.80
C GLU A 482 30.00 -5.36 7.47
N ASN A 483 29.34 -6.51 7.60
CA ASN A 483 29.91 -7.82 7.28
C ASN A 483 29.90 -8.18 5.78
N LYS A 484 29.31 -7.33 4.93
CA LYS A 484 29.11 -7.56 3.47
C LYS A 484 28.43 -8.89 3.14
N LYS A 485 27.64 -9.43 4.06
CA LYS A 485 26.94 -10.71 3.92
C LYS A 485 25.48 -10.53 4.32
N TRP A 486 24.60 -10.72 3.34
CA TRP A 486 23.17 -10.79 3.56
C TRP A 486 22.77 -12.28 3.58
N PRO A 487 22.28 -12.80 4.71
CA PRO A 487 21.89 -14.20 4.81
C PRO A 487 20.72 -14.49 3.86
N SER A 488 20.76 -15.64 3.20
CA SER A 488 19.59 -16.19 2.51
C SER A 488 18.60 -16.66 3.57
N LEU A 489 17.34 -16.24 3.47
CA LEU A 489 16.28 -16.78 4.32
C LEU A 489 16.22 -18.31 4.15
N PRO A 490 16.02 -19.09 5.22
CA PRO A 490 15.93 -20.54 5.11
C PRO A 490 14.86 -20.94 4.08
N ASP A 491 15.16 -21.89 3.19
CA ASP A 491 14.25 -22.42 2.14
C ASP A 491 12.87 -22.84 2.67
N GLN A 492 12.76 -23.10 3.98
CA GLN A 492 11.55 -23.54 4.67
C GLN A 492 10.59 -22.41 5.05
N LEU A 493 11.04 -21.15 4.99
CA LEU A 493 10.32 -19.91 5.35
C LEU A 493 10.31 -18.89 4.19
N SER A 494 10.85 -19.27 3.03
CA SER A 494 11.26 -18.33 2.00
C SER A 494 10.05 -17.81 1.20
N TYR A 495 9.47 -16.69 1.65
CA TYR A 495 8.54 -15.87 0.84
C TYR A 495 9.18 -15.41 -0.48
N LEU A 496 10.51 -15.29 -0.49
CA LEU A 496 11.34 -14.95 -1.64
C LEU A 496 12.16 -16.18 -2.10
N PRO A 497 12.38 -16.39 -3.40
CA PRO A 497 13.30 -17.42 -3.89
C PRO A 497 14.74 -17.16 -3.40
N GLY A 498 15.53 -18.22 -3.19
CA GLY A 498 16.88 -18.15 -2.60
C GLY A 498 17.89 -17.24 -3.32
N ASP A 499 17.64 -16.90 -4.58
CA ASP A 499 18.45 -15.94 -5.38
C ASP A 499 18.12 -14.47 -5.11
N ALA A 500 17.09 -14.17 -4.30
CA ALA A 500 16.68 -12.81 -4.01
C ALA A 500 17.62 -12.14 -2.97
N PRO A 501 17.95 -10.84 -3.15
CA PRO A 501 18.76 -10.11 -2.17
C PRO A 501 18.11 -10.09 -0.78
N GLY A 502 18.85 -10.53 0.25
CA GLY A 502 18.37 -10.60 1.63
C GLY A 502 17.98 -9.26 2.27
N TRP A 503 18.36 -8.13 1.68
CA TRP A 503 17.95 -6.79 2.11
C TRP A 503 16.58 -6.34 1.59
N LEU A 504 15.98 -7.04 0.62
CA LEU A 504 14.72 -6.63 0.00
C LEU A 504 13.57 -6.57 1.01
N LEU A 505 13.35 -7.66 1.74
CA LEU A 505 12.22 -7.79 2.65
C LEU A 505 12.37 -6.88 3.89
N PRO A 506 13.55 -6.78 4.53
CA PRO A 506 13.79 -5.78 5.57
C PRO A 506 13.53 -4.34 5.10
N LEU A 507 14.03 -3.94 3.92
CA LEU A 507 13.78 -2.58 3.40
C LEU A 507 12.31 -2.35 3.05
N ALA A 508 11.58 -3.37 2.60
CA ALA A 508 10.16 -3.26 2.29
C ALA A 508 9.31 -2.90 3.53
N VAL A 509 9.80 -3.21 4.73
CA VAL A 509 9.13 -2.96 6.01
C VAL A 509 9.75 -1.78 6.75
N PHE A 510 11.08 -1.72 6.83
CA PHE A 510 11.82 -0.66 7.53
C PHE A 510 11.52 0.72 6.92
N CYS A 511 11.61 0.87 5.59
CA CYS A 511 11.44 2.16 4.93
C CYS A 511 10.08 2.83 5.23
N PRO A 512 8.92 2.17 5.04
CA PRO A 512 7.64 2.80 5.31
C PRO A 512 7.41 3.09 6.81
N VAL A 513 7.86 2.22 7.71
CA VAL A 513 7.72 2.44 9.17
C VAL A 513 8.58 3.63 9.61
N TYR A 514 9.85 3.69 9.17
CA TYR A 514 10.76 4.77 9.52
C TYR A 514 10.36 6.10 8.88
N LYS A 515 9.90 6.09 7.61
CA LYS A 515 9.29 7.26 6.95
C LYS A 515 8.14 7.83 7.79
N TYR A 516 7.25 6.95 8.26
CA TYR A 516 6.13 7.33 9.10
C TYR A 516 6.59 7.88 10.46
N MET A 517 7.60 7.30 11.10
CA MET A 517 8.21 7.86 12.32
C MET A 517 8.73 9.28 12.09
N LEU A 518 9.49 9.50 11.01
CA LEU A 518 10.05 10.82 10.66
C LEU A 518 8.98 11.88 10.36
N MET A 519 7.73 11.50 10.07
CA MET A 519 6.63 12.46 9.93
C MET A 519 6.12 13.01 11.27
N LEU A 520 6.42 12.32 12.37
CA LEU A 520 5.84 12.55 13.70
C LEU A 520 6.89 13.00 14.73
N VAL A 521 8.14 12.57 14.53
CA VAL A 521 9.31 13.00 15.29
C VAL A 521 9.52 14.50 15.09
N ASP A 522 9.78 15.23 16.16
CA ASP A 522 10.07 16.68 16.08
C ASP A 522 11.58 16.98 15.91
N ASN A 523 11.92 18.24 15.66
CA ASN A 523 13.30 18.65 15.37
C ASN A 523 14.26 18.33 16.54
N GLU A 524 13.83 18.45 17.79
CA GLU A 524 14.69 18.19 18.94
C GLU A 524 14.88 16.69 19.15
N GLU A 525 13.81 15.90 19.01
CA GLU A 525 13.90 14.43 19.06
C GLU A 525 14.88 13.88 18.00
N PHE A 526 14.87 14.43 16.78
CA PHE A 526 15.74 13.98 15.69
C PHE A 526 17.19 14.48 15.81
N TYR A 527 17.41 15.79 16.00
CA TYR A 527 18.76 16.37 15.97
C TYR A 527 19.48 16.37 17.31
N GLU A 528 18.76 16.55 18.42
CA GLU A 528 19.38 16.73 19.75
C GLU A 528 19.31 15.43 20.57
N GLN A 529 18.18 14.72 20.54
CA GLN A 529 18.02 13.43 21.22
C GLN A 529 18.48 12.24 20.38
N GLU A 530 18.72 12.46 19.08
CA GLU A 530 19.13 11.44 18.12
C GLU A 530 18.23 10.18 18.12
N LYS A 531 16.91 10.40 18.15
CA LYS A 531 15.88 9.36 18.09
C LYS A 531 15.10 9.46 16.77
N PRO A 532 14.80 8.32 16.11
CA PRO A 532 14.93 6.95 16.61
C PRO A 532 16.31 6.33 16.45
N LEU A 533 17.15 6.89 15.57
CA LEU A 533 18.48 6.41 15.22
C LEU A 533 19.50 7.54 15.37
N SER A 534 20.75 7.19 15.69
CA SER A 534 21.84 8.17 15.76
C SER A 534 22.08 8.85 14.41
N LEU A 535 22.53 10.11 14.40
CA LEU A 535 22.81 10.81 13.13
C LEU A 535 23.86 10.08 12.28
N LYS A 536 24.81 9.41 12.95
CA LYS A 536 25.80 8.53 12.29
C LYS A 536 25.15 7.33 11.63
N ASP A 537 24.19 6.69 12.31
CA ASP A 537 23.43 5.57 11.77
C ASP A 537 22.53 6.00 10.60
N VAL A 538 21.93 7.19 10.66
CA VAL A 538 21.19 7.77 9.54
C VAL A 538 22.09 7.98 8.32
N GLY A 539 23.33 8.43 8.53
CA GLY A 539 24.35 8.48 7.47
C GLY A 539 24.62 7.12 6.82
N CYS A 540 24.80 6.07 7.62
CA CYS A 540 24.94 4.70 7.12
C CYS A 540 23.69 4.22 6.36
N LEU A 541 22.49 4.56 6.84
CA LEU A 541 21.23 4.23 6.20
C LEU A 541 21.11 4.86 4.80
N ILE A 542 21.50 6.13 4.66
CA ILE A 542 21.53 6.83 3.35
C ILE A 542 22.39 6.05 2.35
N VAL A 543 23.57 5.58 2.77
CA VAL A 543 24.45 4.77 1.93
C VAL A 543 23.80 3.44 1.53
N ILE A 544 23.13 2.75 2.46
CA ILE A 544 22.42 1.49 2.18
C ILE A 544 21.27 1.73 1.17
N LEU A 545 20.46 2.77 1.38
CA LEU A 545 19.34 3.13 0.50
C LEU A 545 19.86 3.48 -0.90
N ARG A 546 20.92 4.28 -1.00
CA ARG A 546 21.58 4.64 -2.26
C ARG A 546 22.03 3.39 -3.02
N GLN A 547 22.72 2.46 -2.35
CA GLN A 547 23.21 1.23 -2.98
C GLN A 547 22.07 0.31 -3.42
N ALA A 548 21.04 0.14 -2.58
CA ALA A 548 19.87 -0.68 -2.91
C ALA A 548 19.11 -0.11 -4.12
N LEU A 549 18.84 1.21 -4.13
CA LEU A 549 18.19 1.87 -5.26
C LEU A 549 19.02 1.77 -6.54
N TRP A 550 20.33 1.97 -6.46
CA TRP A 550 21.20 1.81 -7.63
C TRP A 550 21.22 0.38 -8.17
N GLN A 551 21.24 -0.63 -7.30
CA GLN A 551 21.16 -2.03 -7.70
C GLN A 551 19.82 -2.37 -8.36
N LEU A 552 18.71 -1.84 -7.86
CA LEU A 552 17.37 -2.09 -8.41
C LEU A 552 17.12 -1.36 -9.73
N LEU A 553 17.53 -0.09 -9.82
CA LEU A 553 17.19 0.79 -10.95
C LEU A 553 18.22 0.76 -12.08
N TRP A 554 19.50 0.53 -11.79
CA TRP A 554 20.58 0.59 -12.80
C TRP A 554 21.14 -0.78 -13.20
N VAL A 555 21.46 -1.61 -12.20
CA VAL A 555 22.18 -2.90 -12.39
C VAL A 555 21.23 -4.01 -12.82
N ASN A 556 20.09 -4.17 -12.14
CA ASN A 556 19.06 -5.16 -12.45
C ASN A 556 17.72 -4.51 -12.89
N PRO A 557 17.72 -3.63 -13.91
CA PRO A 557 16.51 -2.96 -14.35
C PRO A 557 15.57 -3.94 -15.06
N LYS A 558 14.29 -3.59 -15.03
CA LYS A 558 13.22 -4.33 -15.71
C LYS A 558 13.56 -4.55 -17.19
N VAL A 559 13.14 -5.71 -17.72
CA VAL A 559 12.88 -5.84 -19.16
C VAL A 559 11.54 -5.12 -19.42
N HIS A 560 11.56 -3.96 -20.08
CA HIS A 560 10.33 -3.22 -20.40
C HIS A 560 9.44 -4.03 -21.36
N SER A 561 8.19 -4.31 -20.97
CA SER A 561 7.09 -4.45 -21.92
C SER A 561 6.55 -3.04 -22.21
N ASN A 562 6.69 -2.59 -23.46
CA ASN A 562 6.22 -1.28 -23.90
C ASN A 562 4.76 -1.01 -23.52
N SER A 563 4.51 0.20 -23.00
CA SER A 563 3.34 1.04 -23.27
C SER A 563 2.08 0.31 -23.76
N VAL A 564 1.35 -0.32 -22.84
CA VAL A 564 -0.10 -0.48 -22.96
C VAL A 564 -0.65 -0.17 -21.57
N LYS A 565 -1.66 0.70 -21.50
CA LYS A 565 -2.50 0.90 -20.30
C LYS A 565 -2.73 -0.47 -19.64
N PRO A 566 -2.69 -0.61 -18.31
CA PRO A 566 -2.92 -1.90 -17.69
C PRO A 566 -4.37 -2.31 -18.02
N ILE A 567 -4.52 -3.15 -19.04
CA ILE A 567 -5.75 -3.86 -19.31
C ILE A 567 -5.87 -4.79 -18.11
N LYS A 568 -6.74 -4.42 -17.17
CA LYS A 568 -7.19 -5.28 -16.09
C LYS A 568 -7.95 -6.45 -16.73
N ASN A 569 -7.21 -7.47 -17.14
CA ASN A 569 -7.79 -8.76 -17.48
C ASN A 569 -7.46 -9.74 -16.36
N THR A 570 -8.53 -10.09 -15.65
CA THR A 570 -8.66 -11.09 -14.62
C THR A 570 -8.10 -12.44 -15.08
N SER A 571 -6.96 -12.83 -14.53
CA SER A 571 -6.64 -14.23 -14.25
C SER A 571 -5.71 -14.27 -13.04
N ALA A 572 -6.01 -15.20 -12.13
CA ALA A 572 -5.38 -15.37 -10.82
C ALA A 572 -3.84 -15.36 -10.87
N TYR A 573 -3.23 -14.68 -9.89
CA TYR A 573 -1.85 -14.84 -9.41
C TYR A 573 -0.84 -15.43 -10.40
N SER A 574 -0.28 -14.59 -11.28
CA SER A 574 0.92 -14.96 -12.05
C SER A 574 1.88 -13.78 -12.29
N GLY A 575 2.03 -12.89 -11.31
CA GLY A 575 3.18 -11.98 -11.23
C GLY A 575 4.24 -12.61 -10.33
N ASN A 576 5.52 -12.62 -10.73
CA ASN A 576 6.60 -13.06 -9.84
C ASN A 576 6.57 -12.21 -8.54
N PRO A 577 6.35 -12.79 -7.34
CA PRO A 577 6.27 -12.04 -6.08
C PRO A 577 7.50 -11.16 -5.85
N THR A 578 8.68 -11.67 -6.24
CA THR A 578 9.97 -10.97 -6.19
C THR A 578 9.96 -9.65 -6.96
N GLU A 579 9.32 -9.58 -8.12
CA GLU A 579 9.27 -8.35 -8.92
C GLU A 579 8.34 -7.30 -8.31
N SER A 580 7.23 -7.73 -7.69
CA SER A 580 6.35 -6.84 -6.93
C SER A 580 7.09 -6.21 -5.74
N ILE A 581 7.84 -7.03 -5.00
CA ILE A 581 8.63 -6.57 -3.84
C ILE A 581 9.73 -5.60 -4.28
N LYS A 582 10.50 -5.90 -5.34
CA LYS A 582 11.51 -4.98 -5.87
C LYS A 582 10.94 -3.62 -6.23
N GLN A 583 9.75 -3.59 -6.86
CA GLN A 583 9.06 -2.35 -7.20
C GLN A 583 8.65 -1.59 -5.95
N ARG A 584 8.06 -2.29 -4.98
CA ARG A 584 7.67 -1.68 -3.70
C ARG A 584 8.87 -1.09 -2.99
N VAL A 585 9.97 -1.83 -2.86
CA VAL A 585 11.22 -1.38 -2.23
C VAL A 585 11.78 -0.15 -2.94
N SER A 586 11.79 -0.13 -4.28
CA SER A 586 12.27 1.03 -5.05
C SER A 586 11.49 2.30 -4.71
N LEU A 587 10.16 2.18 -4.59
CA LEU A 587 9.28 3.30 -4.22
C LEU A 587 9.51 3.74 -2.77
N VAL A 588 9.39 2.83 -1.79
CA VAL A 588 9.49 3.22 -0.36
C VAL A 588 10.90 3.67 0.04
N ALA A 589 11.95 3.10 -0.57
CA ALA A 589 13.32 3.52 -0.33
C ALA A 589 13.60 4.90 -0.93
N SER A 590 13.05 5.21 -2.11
CA SER A 590 13.18 6.55 -2.70
C SER A 590 12.43 7.60 -1.89
N GLU A 591 11.21 7.29 -1.46
CA GLU A 591 10.43 8.20 -0.60
C GLU A 591 11.14 8.50 0.71
N LEU A 592 11.73 7.48 1.36
CA LEU A 592 12.51 7.67 2.57
C LEU A 592 13.78 8.48 2.30
N LEU A 593 14.51 8.19 1.21
CA LEU A 593 15.70 8.95 0.84
C LEU A 593 15.38 10.43 0.60
N SER A 594 14.27 10.71 -0.10
CA SER A 594 13.75 12.06 -0.33
C SER A 594 13.43 12.78 1.00
N GLN A 595 12.74 12.10 1.93
CA GLN A 595 12.45 12.68 3.24
C GLN A 595 13.71 12.93 4.06
N LEU A 596 14.69 12.02 4.04
CA LEU A 596 15.99 12.21 4.70
C LEU A 596 16.78 13.37 4.09
N GLN A 597 16.68 13.58 2.77
CA GLN A 597 17.25 14.76 2.12
C GLN A 597 16.58 16.05 2.62
N ASP A 598 15.26 16.08 2.82
CA ASP A 598 14.56 17.23 3.38
C ASP A 598 15.05 17.54 4.80
N TRP A 599 15.23 16.52 5.63
CA TRP A 599 15.85 16.66 6.95
C TRP A 599 17.29 17.19 6.84
N ASN A 600 18.08 16.69 5.90
CA ASN A 600 19.46 17.16 5.73
C ASN A 600 19.53 18.62 5.25
N ASN A 601 18.55 19.07 4.45
CA ASN A 601 18.48 20.45 3.97
C ASN A 601 18.12 21.46 5.07
N ARG A 602 17.31 21.05 6.06
CA ARG A 602 16.94 21.91 7.21
C ARG A 602 18.14 22.17 8.13
N ARG A 603 18.87 21.10 8.46
CA ARG A 603 20.12 21.15 9.20
C ARG A 603 20.99 19.98 8.74
N GLN A 604 22.13 20.33 8.17
CA GLN A 604 23.04 19.36 7.60
C GLN A 604 23.59 18.41 8.67
N PHE A 605 23.40 17.11 8.46
CA PHE A 605 23.99 16.03 9.27
C PHE A 605 24.78 15.03 8.42
N ALA A 606 24.59 15.03 7.10
CA ALA A 606 25.34 14.22 6.14
C ALA A 606 25.83 15.06 4.95
N PRO A 607 27.01 14.77 4.38
CA PRO A 607 27.47 15.37 3.13
C PRO A 607 26.49 15.10 1.97
N SER A 608 26.26 16.10 1.10
CA SER A 608 25.41 15.91 -0.08
C SER A 608 25.92 14.81 -1.02
N SER A 609 27.24 14.53 -1.02
CA SER A 609 27.85 13.45 -1.80
C SER A 609 27.34 12.06 -1.41
N ASP A 610 26.92 11.86 -0.16
CA ASP A 610 26.51 10.54 0.34
C ASP A 610 25.18 10.08 -0.27
N PHE A 611 24.37 11.02 -0.74
CA PHE A 611 23.12 10.77 -1.44
C PHE A 611 23.33 10.46 -2.94
N HIS A 612 24.44 10.93 -3.52
CA HIS A 612 24.67 10.85 -4.97
C HIS A 612 25.32 9.54 -5.40
N ALA A 613 24.92 9.00 -6.54
CA ALA A 613 25.56 7.85 -7.17
C ALA A 613 26.88 8.25 -7.87
N ASP A 614 27.87 7.36 -7.85
CA ASP A 614 29.24 7.66 -8.29
C ASP A 614 29.41 7.79 -9.82
N VAL A 615 28.37 7.48 -10.63
CA VAL A 615 28.46 7.31 -12.10
C VAL A 615 27.52 8.24 -12.88
N VAL A 616 27.48 9.53 -12.53
CA VAL A 616 26.74 10.54 -13.31
C VAL A 616 27.71 11.29 -14.22
N ASP A 617 27.82 10.86 -15.48
CA ASP A 617 28.62 11.49 -16.54
C ASP A 617 27.74 12.17 -17.61
N ASP A 618 28.35 12.83 -18.60
CA ASP A 618 27.60 13.50 -19.69
C ASP A 618 26.79 12.51 -20.56
N SER A 619 27.21 11.23 -20.59
CA SER A 619 26.47 10.14 -21.23
C SER A 619 25.16 9.85 -20.49
N PHE A 620 25.19 9.78 -19.15
CA PHE A 620 24.00 9.64 -18.32
C PHE A 620 23.01 10.79 -18.57
N ILE A 621 23.48 12.03 -18.59
CA ILE A 621 22.64 13.22 -18.84
C ILE A 621 21.93 13.11 -20.20
N SER A 622 22.67 12.71 -21.24
CA SER A 622 22.11 12.54 -22.59
C SER A 622 21.05 11.44 -22.64
N GLN A 623 21.24 10.33 -21.91
CA GLN A 623 20.26 9.25 -21.81
C GLN A 623 19.02 9.66 -21.02
N ALA A 624 19.18 10.44 -19.93
CA ALA A 624 18.09 10.84 -19.04
C ALA A 624 17.01 11.69 -19.72
N VAL A 625 17.39 12.45 -20.77
CA VAL A 625 16.46 13.26 -21.58
C VAL A 625 15.59 12.39 -22.49
N ILE A 626 16.03 11.17 -22.83
CA ILE A 626 15.31 10.26 -23.72
C ILE A 626 14.36 9.38 -22.90
N ASP A 627 13.07 9.43 -23.23
CA ASP A 627 12.04 8.62 -22.57
C ASP A 627 12.31 7.11 -22.76
N GLY A 628 12.14 6.33 -21.69
CA GLY A 628 12.30 4.86 -21.71
C GLY A 628 13.74 4.36 -21.56
N THR A 629 14.70 5.23 -21.24
CA THR A 629 16.05 4.81 -20.83
C THR A 629 16.12 4.54 -19.32
N LYS A 630 17.10 3.74 -18.90
CA LYS A 630 17.40 3.49 -17.48
C LYS A 630 17.66 4.79 -16.69
N ALA A 631 18.33 5.75 -17.32
CA ALA A 631 18.64 7.04 -16.71
C ALA A 631 17.37 7.88 -16.48
N ASN A 632 16.42 7.85 -17.43
CA ASN A 632 15.12 8.50 -17.28
C ASN A 632 14.30 7.86 -16.15
N ASP A 633 14.32 6.53 -16.01
CA ASP A 633 13.65 5.83 -14.92
C ASP A 633 14.22 6.20 -13.54
N ILE A 634 15.54 6.37 -13.42
CA ILE A 634 16.17 6.89 -12.19
C ILE A 634 15.70 8.30 -11.89
N MET A 635 15.64 9.18 -12.89
CA MET A 635 15.15 10.55 -12.70
C MET A 635 13.69 10.59 -12.22
N LYS A 636 12.86 9.65 -12.67
CA LYS A 636 11.45 9.55 -12.26
C LYS A 636 11.28 8.93 -10.88
N GLN A 637 12.07 7.92 -10.55
CA GLN A 637 11.88 7.14 -9.33
C GLN A 637 12.76 7.62 -8.17
N ALA A 638 14.01 8.02 -8.41
CA ALA A 638 14.99 8.38 -7.37
C ALA A 638 15.94 9.52 -7.84
N PRO A 639 15.41 10.73 -8.11
CA PRO A 639 16.19 11.85 -8.65
C PRO A 639 17.34 12.31 -7.76
N PHE A 640 17.24 12.16 -6.44
CA PHE A 640 18.27 12.58 -5.49
C PHE A 640 19.53 11.72 -5.50
N LEU A 641 19.54 10.61 -6.24
CA LEU A 641 20.79 9.91 -6.60
C LEU A 641 21.67 10.74 -7.56
N VAL A 642 21.10 11.76 -8.19
CA VAL A 642 21.78 12.61 -9.17
C VAL A 642 22.03 13.99 -8.57
N PRO A 643 23.25 14.54 -8.67
CA PRO A 643 23.57 15.87 -8.18
C PRO A 643 22.65 16.95 -8.76
N PHE A 644 22.34 17.97 -7.94
CA PHE A 644 21.47 19.09 -8.33
C PHE A 644 21.88 19.73 -9.67
N THR A 645 23.16 20.01 -9.86
CA THR A 645 23.69 20.63 -11.09
C THR A 645 23.42 19.79 -12.34
N SER A 646 23.55 18.47 -12.25
CA SER A 646 23.22 17.54 -13.34
C SER A 646 21.71 17.50 -13.62
N ARG A 647 20.87 17.57 -12.58
CA ARG A 647 19.40 17.65 -12.73
C ARG A 647 18.96 18.95 -13.42
N VAL A 648 19.59 20.09 -13.09
CA VAL A 648 19.35 21.37 -13.77
C VAL A 648 19.73 21.30 -15.26
N LYS A 649 20.85 20.64 -15.61
CA LYS A 649 21.23 20.40 -17.02
C LYS A 649 20.20 19.54 -17.76
N ILE A 650 19.68 18.49 -17.12
CA ILE A 650 18.64 17.63 -17.69
C ILE A 650 17.36 18.44 -17.92
N PHE A 651 16.92 19.21 -16.93
CA PHE A 651 15.76 20.09 -17.01
C PHE A 651 15.87 21.08 -18.19
N ASN A 652 16.98 21.80 -18.29
CA ASN A 652 17.22 22.75 -19.38
C ASN A 652 17.25 22.06 -20.75
N SER A 653 17.85 20.88 -20.85
CA SER A 653 17.88 20.10 -22.09
C SER A 653 16.48 19.64 -22.54
N GLN A 654 15.62 19.27 -21.58
CA GLN A 654 14.22 18.91 -21.85
C GLN A 654 13.42 20.12 -22.35
N LEU A 655 13.59 21.30 -21.74
CA LEU A 655 12.98 22.53 -22.20
C LEU A 655 13.40 22.89 -23.64
N LEU A 656 14.71 22.84 -23.92
CA LEU A 656 15.26 23.12 -25.25
C LEU A 656 14.72 22.15 -26.31
N ALA A 657 14.61 20.86 -25.98
CA ALA A 657 14.07 19.85 -26.89
C ALA A 657 12.60 20.14 -27.26
N VAL A 658 11.79 20.64 -26.31
CA VAL A 658 10.40 21.05 -26.58
C VAL A 658 10.34 22.31 -27.44
N ARG A 659 11.18 23.31 -27.15
CA ARG A 659 11.26 24.54 -27.96
C ARG A 659 11.64 24.25 -29.42
N GLN A 660 12.59 23.35 -29.66
CA GLN A 660 13.07 23.02 -31.02
C GLN A 660 12.05 22.23 -31.87
N ARG A 661 11.24 21.36 -31.26
CA ARG A 661 10.24 20.55 -31.97
C ARG A 661 9.16 21.39 -32.67
N GLN A 662 8.89 22.60 -32.21
CA GLN A 662 7.86 23.49 -32.78
C GLN A 662 8.39 24.58 -33.71
N GLY A 663 9.72 24.69 -33.90
CA GLY A 663 10.33 25.67 -34.82
C GLY A 663 9.91 25.54 -36.29
N HIS A 664 9.16 24.49 -36.67
CA HIS A 664 8.71 24.23 -38.03
C HIS A 664 7.25 24.63 -38.32
N HIS A 665 6.45 25.03 -37.30
CA HIS A 665 5.03 25.41 -37.50
C HIS A 665 4.64 26.82 -37.02
N GLY A 666 5.52 27.55 -36.31
CA GLY A 666 5.23 28.87 -35.74
C GLY A 666 5.46 30.09 -36.64
N VAL A 667 5.38 29.96 -37.97
CA VAL A 667 5.73 31.08 -38.89
C VAL A 667 4.64 32.17 -38.95
N PHE A 668 3.41 31.92 -38.48
CA PHE A 668 2.27 32.81 -38.79
C PHE A 668 1.45 33.40 -37.63
N THR A 669 1.70 33.08 -36.36
CA THR A 669 1.01 33.72 -35.22
C THR A 669 1.99 34.45 -34.32
N ARG A 670 2.23 35.74 -34.62
CA ARG A 670 2.90 36.66 -33.68
C ARG A 670 1.82 37.35 -32.86
N ASN A 671 1.48 36.79 -31.71
CA ASN A 671 0.50 37.41 -30.82
C ASN A 671 1.17 38.58 -30.10
N ARG A 672 0.81 39.82 -30.50
CA ARG A 672 1.29 41.07 -29.91
C ARG A 672 0.24 41.58 -28.93
N TYR A 673 0.61 41.72 -27.67
CA TYR A 673 -0.27 42.13 -26.57
C TYR A 673 0.03 43.57 -26.15
N ARG A 674 -1.04 44.31 -25.89
CA ARG A 674 -1.00 45.76 -25.62
C ARG A 674 -1.27 45.99 -24.14
N ILE A 675 -0.27 46.41 -23.38
CA ILE A 675 -0.31 46.43 -21.91
C ILE A 675 -0.04 47.83 -21.38
N ARG A 676 -0.86 48.33 -20.47
CA ARG A 676 -0.61 49.59 -19.74
C ARG A 676 0.21 49.32 -18.49
N ARG A 677 1.23 50.12 -18.21
CA ARG A 677 2.09 49.93 -17.02
C ARG A 677 1.30 50.00 -15.71
N ASP A 678 0.34 50.92 -15.60
CA ASP A 678 -0.47 51.12 -14.38
C ASP A 678 -1.52 50.03 -14.12
N HIS A 679 -1.84 49.21 -15.13
CA HIS A 679 -2.86 48.15 -15.07
C HIS A 679 -2.31 46.84 -15.64
N ILE A 680 -1.04 46.57 -15.36
CA ILE A 680 -0.27 45.51 -16.00
C ILE A 680 -0.89 44.12 -15.77
N LEU A 681 -1.41 43.86 -14.57
CA LEU A 681 -1.96 42.57 -14.17
C LEU A 681 -3.32 42.34 -14.84
N GLU A 682 -4.22 43.32 -14.80
CA GLU A 682 -5.56 43.21 -15.38
C GLU A 682 -5.49 43.12 -16.91
N ASP A 683 -4.67 43.95 -17.56
CA ASP A 683 -4.52 43.94 -19.01
C ASP A 683 -3.91 42.61 -19.49
N ALA A 684 -2.93 42.08 -18.75
CA ALA A 684 -2.34 40.78 -19.05
C ALA A 684 -3.33 39.64 -18.81
N TYR A 685 -4.06 39.64 -17.70
CA TYR A 685 -5.07 38.62 -17.41
C TYR A 685 -6.14 38.59 -18.51
N ASN A 686 -6.70 39.74 -18.89
CA ASN A 686 -7.76 39.83 -19.89
C ASN A 686 -7.31 39.36 -21.29
N GLN A 687 -6.04 39.55 -21.64
CA GLN A 687 -5.52 39.22 -22.98
C GLN A 687 -4.82 37.85 -23.05
N MET A 688 -4.28 37.35 -21.95
CA MET A 688 -3.36 36.21 -21.93
C MET A 688 -3.89 35.00 -21.13
N SER A 689 -4.93 35.15 -20.30
CA SER A 689 -5.45 34.04 -19.48
C SER A 689 -6.09 32.90 -20.30
N ALA A 690 -6.60 33.20 -21.49
CA ALA A 690 -7.29 32.25 -22.37
C ALA A 690 -6.38 31.64 -23.46
N LEU A 691 -5.06 31.82 -23.37
CA LEU A 691 -4.13 31.30 -24.38
C LEU A 691 -4.04 29.77 -24.31
N SER A 692 -3.95 29.16 -25.49
CA SER A 692 -3.73 27.72 -25.61
C SER A 692 -2.29 27.33 -25.20
N GLU A 693 -2.06 26.07 -24.86
CA GLU A 693 -0.70 25.58 -24.59
C GLU A 693 0.27 25.81 -25.76
N GLU A 694 -0.23 25.75 -26.99
CA GLU A 694 0.58 25.99 -28.19
C GLU A 694 0.99 27.46 -28.31
N ASP A 695 0.06 28.38 -28.07
CA ASP A 695 0.34 29.83 -28.05
C ASP A 695 1.30 30.21 -26.92
N LEU A 696 1.13 29.60 -25.75
CA LEU A 696 1.99 29.81 -24.58
C LEU A 696 3.41 29.28 -24.79
N ARG A 697 3.60 28.20 -25.58
CA ARG A 697 4.94 27.72 -25.99
C ARG A 697 5.57 28.61 -27.05
N GLY A 698 4.76 29.37 -27.80
CA GLY A 698 5.20 30.34 -28.78
C GLY A 698 5.84 31.61 -28.19
N SER A 699 6.40 32.44 -29.07
CA SER A 699 6.99 33.73 -28.69
C SER A 699 5.88 34.76 -28.44
N ILE A 700 5.79 35.23 -27.19
CA ILE A 700 4.86 36.28 -26.75
C ILE A 700 5.53 37.63 -26.96
N ARG A 701 4.86 38.56 -27.64
CA ARG A 701 5.37 39.92 -27.82
C ARG A 701 4.52 40.92 -27.06
N VAL A 702 5.15 41.81 -26.32
CA VAL A 702 4.47 42.83 -25.51
C VAL A 702 4.79 44.22 -26.04
N SER A 703 3.82 45.12 -25.94
CA SER A 703 4.00 46.54 -26.23
C SER A 703 3.33 47.36 -25.16
N PHE A 704 4.15 48.15 -24.48
CA PHE A 704 3.68 49.06 -23.45
C PHE A 704 2.98 50.26 -24.06
N ILE A 705 1.91 50.67 -23.40
CA ILE A 705 1.08 51.82 -23.79
C ILE A 705 1.08 52.80 -22.62
N ASN A 706 1.39 54.05 -22.92
CA ASN A 706 1.33 55.13 -21.93
C ASN A 706 -0.11 55.59 -21.65
N GLU A 707 -0.27 56.49 -20.67
CA GLU A 707 -1.58 57.05 -20.28
C GLU A 707 -2.38 57.69 -21.45
N PHE A 708 -1.68 58.11 -22.51
CA PHE A 708 -2.27 58.73 -23.70
C PHE A 708 -2.61 57.74 -24.82
N GLY A 709 -2.44 56.43 -24.60
CA GLY A 709 -2.77 55.39 -25.58
C GLY A 709 -1.71 55.18 -26.67
N VAL A 710 -0.54 55.82 -26.53
CA VAL A 710 0.57 55.75 -27.49
C VAL A 710 1.51 54.60 -27.12
N GLU A 711 1.94 53.83 -28.11
CA GLU A 711 2.93 52.75 -27.91
C GLU A 711 4.30 53.35 -27.54
N GLU A 712 4.89 52.85 -26.46
CA GLU A 712 6.27 53.18 -26.08
C GLU A 712 7.25 52.70 -27.17
N ALA A 713 8.32 53.48 -27.40
CA ALA A 713 9.32 53.16 -28.40
C ALA A 713 10.18 51.96 -27.95
N GLY A 714 10.13 50.85 -28.68
CA GLY A 714 10.97 49.69 -28.39
C GLY A 714 10.77 48.55 -29.40
N ILE A 715 11.86 47.91 -29.82
CA ILE A 715 11.81 46.69 -30.64
C ILE A 715 11.91 45.50 -29.71
N ASP A 716 10.89 44.64 -29.72
CA ASP A 716 10.85 43.42 -28.90
C ASP A 716 11.79 42.34 -29.45
N GLY A 717 13.08 42.46 -29.08
CA GLY A 717 14.09 41.42 -29.20
C GLY A 717 14.21 40.55 -27.94
N GLY A 718 13.19 40.54 -27.06
CA GLY A 718 13.16 39.77 -25.81
C GLY A 718 13.36 40.60 -24.53
N GLY A 719 13.88 41.83 -24.62
CA GLY A 719 14.07 42.70 -23.44
C GLY A 719 12.79 43.32 -22.93
N ILE A 720 11.87 43.71 -23.81
CA ILE A 720 10.55 44.24 -23.45
C ILE A 720 9.72 43.14 -22.78
N PHE A 721 9.79 41.91 -23.30
CA PHE A 721 9.15 40.77 -22.65
C PHE A 721 9.73 40.48 -21.26
N LYS A 722 11.06 40.54 -21.07
CA LYS A 722 11.68 40.40 -19.74
C LYS A 722 11.23 41.49 -18.76
N ASP A 723 11.19 42.75 -19.20
CA ASP A 723 10.69 43.88 -18.41
C ASP A 723 9.21 43.71 -18.05
N PHE A 724 8.39 43.26 -19.00
CA PHE A 724 7.01 42.88 -18.73
C PHE A 724 6.92 41.79 -17.67
N MET A 725 7.66 40.68 -17.81
CA MET A 725 7.65 39.56 -16.86
C MET A 725 8.10 39.99 -15.46
N GLU A 726 9.06 40.90 -15.34
CA GLU A 726 9.50 41.43 -14.05
C GLU A 726 8.41 42.31 -13.41
N ASN A 727 7.87 43.29 -14.13
CA ASN A 727 6.86 44.21 -13.59
C ASN A 727 5.56 43.50 -13.24
N ILE A 728 5.09 42.56 -14.07
CA ILE A 728 3.86 41.82 -13.80
C ILE A 728 4.02 40.88 -12.61
N THR A 729 5.19 40.26 -12.44
CA THR A 729 5.41 39.39 -11.28
C THR A 729 5.51 40.22 -10.00
N GLN A 730 6.18 41.37 -10.05
CA GLN A 730 6.20 42.29 -8.90
C GLN A 730 4.78 42.77 -8.53
N ALA A 731 3.94 43.14 -9.50
CA ALA A 731 2.56 43.57 -9.25
C ALA A 731 1.65 42.43 -8.77
N ALA A 732 1.80 41.23 -9.36
CA ALA A 732 0.94 40.08 -9.08
C ALA A 732 1.17 39.45 -7.70
N PHE A 733 2.42 39.46 -7.24
CA PHE A 733 2.83 38.85 -5.97
C PHE A 733 2.91 39.87 -4.83
N ASP A 734 2.46 41.12 -5.06
CA ASP A 734 2.32 42.13 -4.02
C ASP A 734 1.25 41.71 -3.01
N VAL A 735 1.62 41.74 -1.73
CA VAL A 735 0.73 41.44 -0.60
C VAL A 735 -0.45 42.42 -0.55
N GLN A 736 -0.25 43.67 -1.01
CA GLN A 736 -1.30 44.69 -1.04
C GLN A 736 -2.43 44.35 -2.02
N TYR A 737 -2.14 43.58 -3.08
CA TYR A 737 -3.17 43.12 -4.01
C TYR A 737 -4.09 42.06 -3.37
N GLY A 738 -3.65 41.39 -2.29
CA GLY A 738 -4.48 40.49 -1.49
C GLY A 738 -4.64 39.06 -2.03
N LEU A 739 -3.92 38.70 -3.11
CA LEU A 739 -3.81 37.31 -3.58
C LEU A 739 -2.80 36.50 -2.74
N PHE A 740 -1.69 37.13 -2.32
CA PHE A 740 -0.66 36.49 -1.50
C PHE A 740 -0.56 37.14 -0.11
N LYS A 741 -0.05 36.37 0.85
CA LYS A 741 0.35 36.82 2.18
C LYS A 741 1.83 36.48 2.39
N GLU A 742 2.45 37.19 3.32
CA GLU A 742 3.83 36.94 3.74
C GLU A 742 3.90 36.27 5.12
N THR A 743 4.91 35.42 5.31
CA THR A 743 5.28 34.89 6.63
C THR A 743 6.14 35.89 7.40
N SER A 744 6.51 35.57 8.64
CA SER A 744 7.46 36.39 9.42
C SER A 744 8.81 36.60 8.74
N ASP A 745 9.19 35.68 7.84
CA ASP A 745 10.44 35.71 7.09
C ASP A 745 10.28 36.37 5.69
N HIS A 746 9.16 37.09 5.46
CA HIS A 746 8.81 37.72 4.18
C HIS A 746 8.69 36.72 3.00
N LEU A 747 8.36 35.46 3.29
CA LEU A 747 8.10 34.45 2.25
C LEU A 747 6.63 34.43 1.87
N LEU A 748 6.35 34.34 0.57
CA LEU A 748 5.02 34.46 0.01
C LEU A 748 4.28 33.13 -0.08
N TYR A 749 3.00 33.15 0.25
CA TYR A 749 2.08 32.03 0.10
C TYR A 749 0.66 32.51 -0.26
N PRO A 750 -0.19 31.67 -0.86
CA PRO A 750 -1.55 32.06 -1.21
C PRO A 750 -2.35 32.52 0.00
N ASN A 751 -3.01 33.68 -0.11
CA ASN A 751 -3.88 34.18 0.95
C ASN A 751 -5.12 33.26 1.10
N PRO A 752 -5.34 32.62 2.27
CA PRO A 752 -6.53 31.80 2.51
C PRO A 752 -7.83 32.59 2.32
N GLY A 753 -7.85 33.86 2.73
CA GLY A 753 -8.99 34.77 2.59
C GLY A 753 -9.07 35.50 1.24
N SER A 754 -8.34 35.07 0.20
CA SER A 754 -8.33 35.76 -1.10
C SER A 754 -9.72 35.89 -1.74
N GLY A 755 -10.61 34.91 -1.49
CA GLY A 755 -11.98 34.92 -2.02
C GLY A 755 -12.90 35.96 -1.37
N MET A 756 -12.50 36.54 -0.23
CA MET A 756 -13.22 37.65 0.40
C MET A 756 -12.92 38.99 -0.30
N LEU A 757 -11.76 39.11 -0.94
CA LEU A 757 -11.31 40.32 -1.64
C LEU A 757 -11.65 40.29 -3.13
N HIS A 758 -11.48 39.13 -3.77
CA HIS A 758 -11.64 38.98 -5.22
C HIS A 758 -12.57 37.81 -5.55
N GLU A 759 -13.67 38.08 -6.26
CA GLU A 759 -14.60 37.02 -6.71
C GLU A 759 -13.91 36.01 -7.66
N GLN A 760 -12.99 36.49 -8.51
CA GLN A 760 -12.28 35.69 -9.51
C GLN A 760 -10.88 35.23 -9.04
N HIS A 761 -10.63 35.18 -7.73
CA HIS A 761 -9.30 34.89 -7.18
C HIS A 761 -8.70 33.58 -7.71
N LEU A 762 -9.51 32.53 -7.88
CA LEU A 762 -9.05 31.22 -8.38
C LEU A 762 -8.55 31.30 -9.83
N GLN A 763 -9.19 32.09 -10.68
CA GLN A 763 -8.76 32.30 -12.06
C GLN A 763 -7.47 33.13 -12.11
N PHE A 764 -7.30 34.10 -11.22
CA PHE A 764 -6.03 34.80 -11.06
C PHE A 764 -4.92 33.83 -10.66
N PHE A 765 -5.12 32.96 -9.65
CA PHE A 765 -4.12 31.96 -9.28
C PHE A 765 -3.72 31.07 -10.46
N HIS A 766 -4.70 30.61 -11.24
CA HIS A 766 -4.42 29.85 -12.46
C HIS A 766 -3.52 30.63 -13.43
N PHE A 767 -3.87 31.88 -13.73
CA PHE A 767 -3.07 32.73 -14.60
C PHE A 767 -1.65 32.98 -14.06
N LEU A 768 -1.49 33.22 -12.75
CA LEU A 768 -0.19 33.41 -12.12
C LEU A 768 0.68 32.15 -12.17
N GLY A 769 0.06 30.97 -12.06
CA GLY A 769 0.72 29.70 -12.29
C GLY A 769 1.26 29.60 -13.73
N THR A 770 0.44 29.94 -14.72
CA THR A 770 0.82 29.97 -16.13
C THR A 770 1.97 30.97 -16.40
N LEU A 771 1.92 32.14 -15.77
CA LEU A 771 2.94 33.19 -15.87
C LEU A 771 4.29 32.72 -15.32
N LEU A 772 4.30 32.13 -14.12
CA LEU A 772 5.51 31.57 -13.52
C LEU A 772 6.09 30.44 -14.41
N ALA A 773 5.22 29.56 -14.90
CA ALA A 773 5.62 28.50 -15.81
C ALA A 773 6.17 29.04 -17.13
N LYS A 774 5.63 30.15 -17.65
CA LYS A 774 6.17 30.83 -18.84
C LYS A 774 7.55 31.44 -18.57
N ALA A 775 7.76 32.05 -17.40
CA ALA A 775 9.08 32.57 -17.01
C ALA A 775 10.12 31.44 -17.01
N MET A 776 9.82 30.33 -16.31
CA MET A 776 10.69 29.15 -16.27
C MET A 776 10.87 28.52 -17.65
N PHE A 777 9.80 28.44 -18.45
CA PHE A 777 9.84 27.88 -19.80
C PHE A 777 10.71 28.69 -20.74
N GLU A 778 10.84 30.01 -20.56
CA GLU A 778 11.73 30.91 -21.32
C GLU A 778 13.14 31.03 -20.71
N GLY A 779 13.34 30.55 -19.48
CA GLY A 779 14.62 30.70 -18.76
C GLY A 779 14.81 32.10 -18.16
N ILE A 780 13.71 32.80 -17.88
CA ILE A 780 13.69 34.08 -17.19
C ILE A 780 13.57 33.80 -15.69
N LEU A 781 14.56 34.26 -14.92
CA LEU A 781 14.56 34.14 -13.46
C LEU A 781 13.66 35.23 -12.87
N VAL A 782 12.88 34.88 -11.84
CA VAL A 782 11.97 35.79 -11.18
C VAL A 782 12.25 35.83 -9.68
N ASP A 783 12.41 37.04 -9.14
CA ASP A 783 12.78 37.27 -7.74
C ASP A 783 11.57 37.21 -6.80
N ILE A 784 10.90 36.05 -6.74
CA ILE A 784 9.74 35.81 -5.87
C ILE A 784 10.12 34.84 -4.76
N PRO A 785 10.17 35.28 -3.48
CA PRO A 785 10.53 34.42 -2.37
C PRO A 785 9.32 33.59 -1.91
N PHE A 786 9.08 32.41 -2.49
CA PHE A 786 7.97 31.56 -2.06
C PHE A 786 8.27 30.83 -0.76
N ALA A 787 7.25 30.64 0.07
CA ALA A 787 7.35 29.80 1.24
C ALA A 787 7.53 28.32 0.84
N THR A 788 8.40 27.59 1.54
CA THR A 788 8.75 26.20 1.20
C THR A 788 7.54 25.27 1.24
N PHE A 789 6.65 25.45 2.23
CA PHE A 789 5.41 24.69 2.31
C PHE A 789 4.48 24.94 1.12
N PHE A 790 4.51 26.12 0.48
CA PHE A 790 3.77 26.38 -0.74
C PHE A 790 4.43 25.73 -1.95
N LEU A 791 5.76 25.79 -2.07
CA LEU A 791 6.50 25.10 -3.15
C LEU A 791 6.29 23.59 -3.14
N SER A 792 6.13 22.97 -1.97
CA SER A 792 5.76 21.54 -1.86
C SER A 792 4.46 21.22 -2.63
N LYS A 793 3.53 22.19 -2.72
CA LYS A 793 2.26 22.03 -3.42
C LYS A 793 2.49 21.84 -4.89
N LEU A 794 3.47 22.52 -5.50
CA LEU A 794 3.89 22.35 -6.91
C LEU A 794 4.35 20.93 -7.25
N LYS A 795 4.73 20.14 -6.24
CA LYS A 795 5.09 18.73 -6.37
C LYS A 795 3.95 17.76 -6.02
N LYS A 796 2.78 18.29 -5.63
CA LYS A 796 1.68 17.51 -5.01
C LYS A 796 2.15 16.77 -3.76
N LYS A 797 3.10 17.35 -3.01
CA LYS A 797 3.60 16.83 -1.73
C LYS A 797 2.76 17.38 -0.57
N TYR A 798 2.52 16.54 0.43
CA TYR A 798 1.87 16.94 1.67
C TYR A 798 2.91 17.49 2.65
N ASN A 799 2.53 18.57 3.35
CA ASN A 799 3.33 19.12 4.43
C ASN A 799 2.86 18.52 5.76
N TYR A 800 3.79 18.38 6.69
CA TYR A 800 3.56 17.82 8.01
C TYR A 800 3.90 18.82 9.12
N LEU A 801 3.81 18.37 10.38
CA LEU A 801 4.06 19.19 11.57
C LEU A 801 5.40 19.92 11.49
N ASN A 802 6.44 19.26 11.00
CA ASN A 802 7.78 19.83 10.93
C ASN A 802 7.92 20.91 9.83
N ASP A 803 6.99 21.02 8.89
CA ASP A 803 6.96 22.12 7.91
C ASP A 803 6.25 23.35 8.47
N LEU A 804 5.51 23.22 9.58
CA LEU A 804 4.75 24.32 10.18
C LEU A 804 5.58 25.55 10.56
N PRO A 805 6.85 25.43 11.03
CA PRO A 805 7.69 26.59 11.29
C PRO A 805 7.89 27.51 10.08
N SER A 806 7.79 26.98 8.85
CA SER A 806 7.89 27.79 7.63
C SER A 806 6.66 28.66 7.35
N LEU A 807 5.54 28.42 8.05
CA LEU A 807 4.33 29.23 8.03
C LEU A 807 4.19 30.05 9.32
N ASP A 808 4.24 29.36 10.46
CA ASP A 808 4.02 29.91 11.79
C ASP A 808 4.84 29.15 12.84
N SER A 809 5.96 29.76 13.24
CA SER A 809 6.88 29.20 14.23
C SER A 809 6.31 29.20 15.65
N GLU A 810 5.42 30.14 15.97
CA GLU A 810 4.79 30.25 17.27
C GLU A 810 3.75 29.15 17.47
N LEU A 811 2.89 28.91 16.47
CA LEU A 811 1.94 27.81 16.47
C LEU A 811 2.66 26.45 16.60
N TYR A 812 3.76 26.25 15.87
CA TYR A 812 4.59 25.05 16.03
C TYR A 812 5.03 24.86 17.49
N ARG A 813 5.57 25.91 18.12
CA ARG A 813 6.01 25.86 19.53
C ARG A 813 4.87 25.47 20.47
N HIS A 814 3.66 26.01 20.25
CA HIS A 814 2.48 25.67 21.06
C HIS A 814 2.03 24.22 20.87
N LEU A 815 2.05 23.69 19.64
CA LEU A 815 1.71 22.30 19.37
C LEU A 815 2.74 21.31 19.95
N ILE A 816 4.04 21.64 19.88
CA ILE A 816 5.09 20.83 20.52
C ILE A 816 4.96 20.87 22.05
N PHE A 817 4.59 22.03 22.61
CA PHE A 817 4.29 22.13 24.03
C PHE A 817 3.12 21.19 24.44
N LEU A 818 2.03 21.17 23.66
CA LEU A 818 0.92 20.24 23.89
C LEU A 818 1.35 18.77 23.79
N LYS A 819 2.18 18.41 22.82
CA LYS A 819 2.74 17.06 22.66
C LYS A 819 3.53 16.61 23.89
N ARG A 820 4.22 17.53 24.58
CA ARG A 820 5.11 17.24 25.73
C ARG A 820 4.49 17.53 27.09
N TYR A 821 3.25 17.98 27.11
CA TYR A 821 2.55 18.34 28.33
C TYR A 821 2.40 17.12 29.23
N GLN A 822 2.85 17.23 30.49
CA GLN A 822 2.84 16.13 31.46
C GLN A 822 1.56 16.07 32.32
N GLY A 823 0.70 17.08 32.23
CA GLY A 823 -0.59 17.11 32.94
C GLY A 823 -1.72 16.44 32.14
N ASP A 824 -2.97 16.59 32.61
CA ASP A 824 -4.14 16.18 31.84
C ASP A 824 -4.48 17.27 30.82
N ILE A 825 -4.35 16.95 29.52
CA ILE A 825 -4.67 17.88 28.43
C ILE A 825 -6.18 18.20 28.40
N SER A 826 -7.04 17.34 28.98
CA SER A 826 -8.48 17.61 29.06
C SER A 826 -8.82 18.87 29.87
N ASP A 827 -7.92 19.31 30.76
CA ASP A 827 -8.09 20.54 31.54
C ASP A 827 -7.97 21.82 30.68
N LEU A 828 -7.36 21.72 29.50
CA LEU A 828 -7.19 22.84 28.57
C LEU A 828 -8.45 23.14 27.74
N GLU A 829 -9.51 22.33 27.89
CA GLU A 829 -10.79 22.45 27.19
C GLU A 829 -10.67 22.61 25.67
N LEU A 830 -9.68 21.95 25.07
CA LEU A 830 -9.50 21.92 23.63
C LEU A 830 -10.44 20.91 22.97
N TYR A 831 -10.93 21.27 21.79
CA TYR A 831 -11.81 20.44 20.94
C TYR A 831 -11.22 20.32 19.54
N PHE A 832 -11.69 19.37 18.73
CA PHE A 832 -11.23 19.19 17.35
C PHE A 832 -11.83 20.24 16.39
N VAL A 833 -11.64 21.51 16.72
CA VAL A 833 -12.14 22.70 16.01
C VAL A 833 -10.99 23.69 15.89
N ILE A 834 -10.93 24.40 14.76
CA ILE A 834 -9.99 25.49 14.54
C ILE A 834 -10.74 26.80 14.30
N VAL A 835 -10.25 27.88 14.91
CA VAL A 835 -10.78 29.23 14.73
C VAL A 835 -9.88 29.98 13.75
N ASN A 836 -10.48 30.56 12.72
CA ASN A 836 -9.81 31.44 11.77
C ASN A 836 -10.29 32.87 11.97
N ASN A 837 -9.38 33.82 11.81
CA ASN A 837 -9.70 35.24 11.83
C ASN A 837 -9.15 35.87 10.54
N GLU A 838 -9.97 35.87 9.49
CA GLU A 838 -9.63 36.41 8.19
C GLU A 838 -10.35 37.76 8.02
N TYR A 839 -9.59 38.85 7.91
CA TYR A 839 -10.13 40.21 7.74
C TYR A 839 -11.16 40.65 8.81
N GLY A 840 -11.07 40.09 10.03
CA GLY A 840 -11.97 40.39 11.14
C GLY A 840 -13.20 39.48 11.24
N GLU A 841 -13.40 38.57 10.29
CA GLU A 841 -14.42 37.53 10.37
C GLU A 841 -13.88 36.30 11.11
N LEU A 842 -14.56 35.94 12.20
CA LEU A 842 -14.27 34.74 12.97
C LEU A 842 -15.07 33.56 12.43
N THR A 843 -14.38 32.55 11.88
CA THR A 843 -15.00 31.31 11.43
C THR A 843 -14.48 30.12 12.22
N GLU A 844 -15.39 29.21 12.58
CA GLU A 844 -15.06 27.98 13.31
C GLU A 844 -15.28 26.76 12.43
N GLU A 845 -14.21 26.01 12.17
CA GLU A 845 -14.23 24.83 11.31
C GLU A 845 -13.88 23.55 12.09
N GLU A 846 -14.63 22.48 11.84
CA GLU A 846 -14.35 21.17 12.45
C GLU A 846 -13.19 20.48 11.74
N LEU A 847 -12.20 19.99 12.49
CA LEU A 847 -11.05 19.26 11.94
C LEU A 847 -11.41 17.82 11.53
N LEU A 848 -12.48 17.28 12.12
CA LEU A 848 -13.04 15.96 11.82
C LEU A 848 -14.57 16.00 12.03
N PRO A 849 -15.34 15.10 11.39
CA PRO A 849 -16.80 15.09 11.53
C PRO A 849 -17.23 14.90 13.00
N GLY A 850 -17.97 15.87 13.54
CA GLY A 850 -18.39 15.86 14.95
C GLY A 850 -17.32 16.35 15.93
N GLY A 851 -16.26 16.99 15.42
CA GLY A 851 -15.11 17.45 16.19
C GLY A 851 -15.46 18.46 17.29
N ARG A 852 -16.56 19.22 17.14
CA ARG A 852 -17.09 20.12 18.19
C ARG A 852 -17.44 19.41 19.49
N ASN A 853 -17.82 18.13 19.42
CA ASN A 853 -18.21 17.35 20.60
C ASN A 853 -17.06 16.48 21.14
N GLN A 854 -15.92 16.42 20.44
CA GLN A 854 -14.79 15.59 20.82
C GLN A 854 -13.73 16.42 21.54
N ARG A 855 -13.49 16.13 22.81
CA ARG A 855 -12.43 16.76 23.62
C ARG A 855 -11.05 16.20 23.28
N VAL A 856 -10.04 17.06 23.35
CA VAL A 856 -8.64 16.65 23.27
C VAL A 856 -8.19 16.09 24.62
N THR A 857 -7.57 14.92 24.58
CA THR A 857 -7.11 14.10 25.71
C THR A 857 -5.67 13.67 25.44
N ASN A 858 -4.99 13.14 26.46
CA ASN A 858 -3.63 12.60 26.31
C ASN A 858 -3.54 11.49 25.25
N ASP A 859 -4.61 10.73 25.04
CA ASP A 859 -4.65 9.64 24.06
C ASP A 859 -4.83 10.13 22.61
N ASN A 860 -5.41 11.34 22.41
CA ASN A 860 -5.76 11.86 21.09
C ASN A 860 -5.06 13.19 20.71
N VAL A 861 -4.16 13.70 21.56
CA VAL A 861 -3.38 14.94 21.31
C VAL A 861 -2.50 14.85 20.06
N ILE A 862 -1.92 13.68 19.78
CA ILE A 862 -1.07 13.48 18.60
C ILE A 862 -1.93 13.66 17.32
N PRO A 863 -3.04 12.91 17.12
CA PRO A 863 -3.98 13.17 16.03
C PRO A 863 -4.44 14.63 15.93
N PHE A 864 -4.79 15.27 17.05
CA PHE A 864 -5.20 16.68 17.08
C PHE A 864 -4.12 17.59 16.48
N THR A 865 -2.87 17.45 16.95
CA THR A 865 -1.71 18.22 16.49
C THR A 865 -1.48 18.08 14.98
N HIS A 866 -1.62 16.87 14.45
CA HIS A 866 -1.48 16.61 13.02
C HIS A 866 -2.62 17.21 12.21
N LEU A 867 -3.86 17.14 12.69
CA LEU A 867 -5.01 17.72 11.99
C LEU A 867 -4.92 19.26 11.93
N VAL A 868 -4.49 19.91 13.00
CA VAL A 868 -4.24 21.36 13.02
C VAL A 868 -3.17 21.74 12.00
N SER A 869 -2.05 21.01 12.00
CA SER A 869 -0.94 21.26 11.06
C SER A 869 -1.36 21.01 9.61
N ASN A 870 -2.10 19.93 9.35
CA ASN A 870 -2.63 19.60 8.04
C ASN A 870 -3.63 20.67 7.56
N TYR A 871 -4.48 21.17 8.44
CA TYR A 871 -5.42 22.23 8.10
C TYR A 871 -4.68 23.49 7.64
N ARG A 872 -3.73 23.97 8.45
CA ARG A 872 -2.96 25.19 8.19
C ARG A 872 -2.06 25.09 6.96
N LEU A 873 -1.38 23.97 6.75
CA LEU A 873 -0.39 23.84 5.66
C LEU A 873 -0.96 23.30 4.35
N ASN A 874 -2.07 22.56 4.41
CA ASN A 874 -2.61 21.83 3.26
C ASN A 874 -4.04 22.25 2.91
N TYR A 875 -4.95 22.31 3.89
CA TYR A 875 -6.39 22.49 3.61
C TYR A 875 -6.76 23.93 3.26
N GLN A 876 -6.36 24.92 4.07
CA GLN A 876 -6.83 26.31 3.95
C GLN A 876 -6.44 27.00 2.63
N ILE A 877 -5.34 26.57 2.00
CA ILE A 877 -4.85 27.09 0.71
C ILE A 877 -5.08 26.12 -0.47
N ARG A 878 -5.82 25.03 -0.26
CA ARG A 878 -5.90 23.91 -1.21
C ARG A 878 -6.42 24.34 -2.57
N LEU A 879 -7.50 25.14 -2.60
CA LEU A 879 -8.15 25.57 -3.84
C LEU A 879 -7.23 26.51 -4.64
N GLN A 880 -6.69 27.53 -3.98
CA GLN A 880 -5.74 28.49 -4.56
C GLN A 880 -4.51 27.76 -5.13
N SER A 881 -3.91 26.88 -4.33
CA SER A 881 -2.73 26.10 -4.73
C SER A 881 -3.02 25.15 -5.90
N SER A 882 -4.20 24.53 -5.92
CA SER A 882 -4.61 23.66 -7.02
C SER A 882 -4.81 24.43 -8.32
N HIS A 883 -5.41 25.62 -8.28
CA HIS A 883 -5.56 26.46 -9.46
C HIS A 883 -4.21 26.97 -9.98
N PHE A 884 -3.35 27.45 -9.09
CA PHE A 884 -1.98 27.85 -9.42
C PHE A 884 -1.20 26.71 -10.07
N MET A 885 -1.27 25.51 -9.50
CA MET A 885 -0.67 24.31 -10.10
C MET A 885 -1.19 24.05 -11.51
N ARG A 886 -2.51 24.08 -11.72
CA ARG A 886 -3.12 23.76 -13.02
C ARG A 886 -2.57 24.66 -14.12
N GLY A 887 -2.47 25.97 -13.85
CA GLY A 887 -1.84 26.91 -14.78
C GLY A 887 -0.35 26.64 -14.98
N PHE A 888 0.36 26.34 -13.89
CA PHE A 888 1.79 26.02 -13.96
C PHE A 888 2.09 24.77 -14.81
N GLN A 889 1.23 23.75 -14.72
CA GLN A 889 1.39 22.47 -15.42
C GLN A 889 1.10 22.53 -16.92
N GLN A 890 0.55 23.63 -17.44
CA GLN A 890 0.31 23.82 -18.89
C GLN A 890 1.61 23.84 -19.70
N LEU A 891 2.69 24.40 -19.14
CA LEU A 891 3.99 24.49 -19.80
C LEU A 891 5.04 23.57 -19.19
N ILE A 892 5.00 23.39 -17.87
CA ILE A 892 6.03 22.64 -17.14
C ILE A 892 5.45 21.32 -16.63
N LYS A 893 5.96 20.21 -17.15
CA LYS A 893 5.49 18.87 -16.76
C LYS A 893 5.83 18.57 -15.30
N LYS A 894 4.92 17.89 -14.61
CA LYS A 894 5.13 17.45 -13.21
C LYS A 894 6.44 16.67 -13.03
N GLU A 895 6.72 15.71 -13.92
CA GLU A 895 7.92 14.86 -13.86
C GLU A 895 9.22 15.66 -13.85
N TRP A 896 9.24 16.86 -14.44
CA TRP A 896 10.41 17.72 -14.48
C TRP A 896 10.67 18.42 -13.15
N ILE A 897 9.60 18.74 -12.41
CA ILE A 897 9.67 19.40 -11.11
C ILE A 897 9.89 18.39 -9.98
N ASP A 898 9.37 17.17 -10.12
CA ASP A 898 9.60 16.09 -9.17
C ASP A 898 11.09 15.73 -9.02
N MET A 899 11.93 16.16 -9.98
CA MET A 899 13.40 16.05 -9.89
C MET A 899 14.01 16.88 -8.76
N PHE A 900 13.35 17.94 -8.28
CA PHE A 900 13.92 18.94 -7.35
C PHE A 900 13.18 18.97 -6.01
N ASN A 901 13.87 19.23 -4.89
CA ASN A 901 13.21 19.55 -3.61
C ASN A 901 12.70 21.00 -3.60
N GLU A 902 12.00 21.41 -2.54
CA GLU A 902 11.37 22.73 -2.45
C GLU A 902 12.40 23.88 -2.49
N HIS A 903 13.55 23.72 -1.81
CA HIS A 903 14.63 24.70 -1.83
C HIS A 903 15.30 24.80 -3.20
N GLU A 904 15.54 23.67 -3.86
CA GLU A 904 16.09 23.60 -5.21
C GLU A 904 15.13 24.18 -6.26
N LEU A 905 13.82 24.02 -6.06
CA LEU A 905 12.81 24.64 -6.91
C LEU A 905 12.81 26.17 -6.76
N GLN A 906 12.97 26.68 -5.54
CA GLN A 906 13.17 28.11 -5.32
C GLN A 906 14.42 28.65 -6.05
N LEU A 907 15.53 27.89 -6.03
CA LEU A 907 16.73 28.22 -6.80
C LEU A 907 16.48 28.18 -8.31
N LEU A 908 15.67 27.25 -8.80
CA LEU A 908 15.30 27.15 -10.22
C LEU A 908 14.44 28.33 -10.68
N ILE A 909 13.56 28.84 -9.82
CA ILE A 909 12.70 30.00 -10.10
C ILE A 909 13.49 31.31 -10.04
N SER A 910 14.26 31.51 -8.96
CA SER A 910 14.87 32.81 -8.68
C SER A 910 16.35 32.91 -8.99
N GLY A 911 17.04 31.81 -9.28
CA GLY A 911 18.48 31.76 -9.44
C GLY A 911 19.24 31.67 -8.11
N SER A 912 20.57 31.67 -8.20
CA SER A 912 21.43 31.47 -7.02
C SER A 912 21.22 32.55 -5.96
N LEU A 913 21.21 32.14 -4.69
CA LEU A 913 21.22 33.04 -3.54
C LEU A 913 22.62 33.57 -3.21
N ASP A 914 23.65 32.89 -3.71
CA ASP A 914 25.04 33.30 -3.52
C ASP A 914 25.30 34.63 -4.24
N GLY A 915 26.20 35.45 -3.68
CA GLY A 915 26.60 36.71 -4.29
C GLY A 915 27.09 36.54 -5.72
N LEU A 916 27.12 37.65 -6.47
CA LEU A 916 27.64 37.66 -7.83
C LEU A 916 29.09 37.17 -7.83
N ASP A 917 29.37 36.00 -8.44
CA ASP A 917 30.74 35.57 -8.71
C ASP A 917 31.32 36.43 -9.82
N ILE A 918 32.01 37.49 -9.41
CA ILE A 918 32.60 38.48 -10.31
C ILE A 918 33.73 37.85 -11.14
N ASP A 919 34.45 36.88 -10.59
CA ASP A 919 35.55 36.23 -11.30
C ASP A 919 35.02 35.30 -12.39
N ASP A 920 33.97 34.53 -12.11
CA ASP A 920 33.27 33.73 -13.13
C ASP A 920 32.63 34.62 -14.23
N LEU A 921 31.97 35.73 -13.83
CA LEU A 921 31.41 36.69 -14.77
C LEU A 921 32.50 37.30 -15.67
N ARG A 922 33.65 37.67 -15.09
CA ARG A 922 34.79 38.25 -15.83
C ARG A 922 35.37 37.28 -16.85
N ILE A 923 35.53 36.01 -16.48
CA ILE A 923 36.07 34.96 -17.37
C ILE A 923 35.16 34.73 -18.58
N HIS A 924 33.84 34.83 -18.39
CA HIS A 924 32.82 34.56 -19.42
C HIS A 924 32.23 35.83 -20.05
N SER A 925 32.93 36.98 -19.94
CA SER A 925 32.52 38.25 -20.55
C SER A 925 33.19 38.49 -21.91
N ASN A 926 32.41 38.92 -22.89
CA ASN A 926 32.89 39.40 -24.18
C ASN A 926 33.16 40.91 -24.15
N TYR A 927 34.09 41.36 -24.98
CA TYR A 927 34.43 42.78 -25.12
C TYR A 927 34.29 43.24 -26.57
N GLY A 928 33.74 44.43 -26.78
CA GLY A 928 33.46 44.96 -28.11
C GLY A 928 33.75 46.45 -28.25
N GLY A 929 33.72 46.97 -29.49
CA GLY A 929 33.85 48.41 -29.76
C GLY A 929 35.22 49.01 -29.40
N GLY A 930 36.29 48.20 -29.34
CA GLY A 930 37.64 48.65 -29.01
C GLY A 930 38.07 48.38 -27.56
N TYR A 931 37.21 47.78 -26.74
CA TYR A 931 37.63 47.18 -25.47
C TYR A 931 38.09 45.73 -25.63
N HIS A 932 39.01 45.33 -24.78
CA HIS A 932 39.53 43.97 -24.61
C HIS A 932 39.85 43.74 -23.12
N SER A 933 40.10 42.50 -22.72
CA SER A 933 40.27 42.10 -21.31
C SER A 933 41.35 42.88 -20.56
N GLU A 934 42.43 43.29 -21.23
CA GLU A 934 43.56 44.03 -20.67
C GLU A 934 43.41 45.57 -20.73
N HIS A 935 42.30 46.07 -21.27
CA HIS A 935 42.11 47.52 -21.42
C HIS A 935 41.93 48.19 -20.05
N TYR A 936 42.61 49.32 -19.79
CA TYR A 936 42.61 49.96 -18.46
C TYR A 936 41.21 50.25 -17.88
N VAL A 937 40.25 50.66 -18.72
CA VAL A 937 38.84 50.90 -18.31
C VAL A 937 38.15 49.61 -17.87
N ILE A 938 38.48 48.47 -18.49
CA ILE A 938 37.91 47.17 -18.14
C ILE A 938 38.48 46.67 -16.82
N GLU A 939 39.78 46.81 -16.58
CA GLU A 939 40.37 46.52 -15.26
C GLU A 939 39.75 47.41 -14.17
N MET A 940 39.62 48.71 -14.42
CA MET A 940 38.93 49.62 -13.50
C MET A 940 37.48 49.21 -13.24
N PHE A 941 36.75 48.77 -14.26
CA PHE A 941 35.37 48.31 -14.11
C PHE A 941 35.27 47.11 -13.16
N TRP A 942 36.09 46.08 -13.36
CA TRP A 942 36.06 44.88 -12.53
C TRP A 942 36.48 45.15 -11.09
N GLU A 943 37.48 46.01 -10.89
CA GLU A 943 37.89 46.43 -9.55
C GLU A 943 36.80 47.24 -8.83
N VAL A 944 36.14 48.17 -9.55
CA VAL A 944 35.02 48.95 -8.99
C VAL A 944 33.85 48.02 -8.64
N LEU A 945 33.52 47.05 -9.50
CA LEU A 945 32.47 46.07 -9.25
C LEU A 945 32.77 45.18 -8.03
N LYS A 946 34.03 44.75 -7.85
CA LYS A 946 34.48 44.02 -6.63
C LYS A 946 34.35 44.84 -5.36
N GLY A 947 34.49 46.17 -5.45
CA GLY A 947 34.32 47.09 -4.33
C GLY A 947 32.86 47.44 -3.99
N PHE A 948 31.88 47.01 -4.78
CA PHE A 948 30.47 47.31 -4.53
C PHE A 948 29.86 46.40 -3.47
N SER A 949 28.84 46.90 -2.75
CA SER A 949 28.01 46.08 -1.89
C SER A 949 27.25 45.03 -2.70
N LEU A 950 26.86 43.93 -2.05
CA LEU A 950 26.10 42.85 -2.70
C LEU A 950 24.79 43.35 -3.34
N GLU A 951 24.15 44.35 -2.74
CA GLU A 951 22.97 45.02 -3.30
C GLU A 951 23.30 45.77 -4.61
N ASN A 952 24.40 46.52 -4.64
CA ASN A 952 24.82 47.25 -5.84
C ASN A 952 25.35 46.32 -6.95
N GLN A 953 25.95 45.19 -6.59
CA GLN A 953 26.33 44.14 -7.55
C GLN A 953 25.08 43.53 -8.22
N LYS A 954 24.03 43.23 -7.44
CA LYS A 954 22.73 42.79 -7.97
C LYS A 954 22.10 43.84 -8.88
N LYS A 955 22.14 45.12 -8.51
CA LYS A 955 21.65 46.23 -9.34
C LYS A 955 22.41 46.36 -10.65
N ILE A 956 23.74 46.16 -10.67
CA ILE A 956 24.51 46.12 -11.93
C ILE A 956 24.11 44.94 -12.80
N LEU A 957 24.00 43.75 -12.22
CA LEU A 957 23.59 42.57 -12.99
C LEU A 957 22.21 42.78 -13.59
N LYS A 958 21.27 43.35 -12.81
CA LYS A 958 19.93 43.73 -13.27
C LYS A 958 20.00 44.77 -14.38
N PHE A 959 20.80 45.82 -14.21
CA PHE A 959 20.96 46.88 -15.20
C PHE A 959 21.42 46.34 -16.56
N VAL A 960 22.31 45.35 -16.59
CA VAL A 960 22.85 44.82 -17.85
C VAL A 960 22.06 43.64 -18.41
N THR A 961 21.53 42.77 -17.56
CA THR A 961 20.93 41.49 -17.97
C THR A 961 19.40 41.43 -17.84
N GLY A 962 18.81 42.41 -17.15
CA GLY A 962 17.43 42.39 -16.71
C GLY A 962 17.15 41.43 -15.55
N CYS A 963 18.19 40.87 -14.91
CA CYS A 963 18.04 39.95 -13.79
C CYS A 963 18.97 40.32 -12.63
N SER A 964 18.45 40.33 -11.40
CA SER A 964 19.24 40.61 -10.20
C SER A 964 20.13 39.43 -9.77
N ARG A 965 19.93 38.23 -10.34
CA ARG A 965 20.62 36.99 -9.96
C ARG A 965 21.32 36.31 -11.15
N GLY A 966 22.45 35.65 -10.85
CA GLY A 966 23.21 34.91 -11.86
C GLY A 966 22.58 33.55 -12.23
N PRO A 967 22.95 32.98 -13.39
CA PRO A 967 22.52 31.65 -13.79
C PRO A 967 23.09 30.56 -12.86
N LEU A 968 22.28 29.53 -12.55
CA LEU A 968 22.65 28.46 -11.62
C LEU A 968 23.88 27.64 -12.01
N LEU A 969 24.19 27.55 -13.31
CA LEU A 969 25.33 26.79 -13.84
C LEU A 969 26.55 27.68 -14.14
N GLY A 970 26.59 28.89 -13.59
CA GLY A 970 27.63 29.89 -13.84
C GLY A 970 27.42 30.68 -15.14
N PHE A 971 28.14 31.80 -15.27
CA PHE A 971 27.97 32.81 -16.33
C PHE A 971 28.32 32.33 -17.74
N LYS A 972 29.03 31.21 -17.86
CA LYS A 972 29.21 30.49 -19.13
C LYS A 972 27.88 30.14 -19.82
N HIS A 973 26.84 29.89 -19.03
CA HIS A 973 25.52 29.49 -19.52
C HIS A 973 24.55 30.68 -19.65
N LEU A 974 25.04 31.92 -19.49
CA LEU A 974 24.25 33.12 -19.78
C LEU A 974 24.12 33.28 -21.29
N GLU A 975 22.88 33.32 -21.79
CA GLU A 975 22.60 33.46 -23.22
C GLU A 975 21.76 34.73 -23.48
N PRO A 976 22.28 35.69 -24.28
CA PRO A 976 23.65 35.80 -24.79
C PRO A 976 24.70 36.07 -23.70
N LEU A 977 25.99 35.84 -23.96
CA LEU A 977 27.04 36.11 -22.97
C LEU A 977 27.10 37.60 -22.60
N PHE A 978 27.54 37.89 -21.37
CA PHE A 978 27.73 39.26 -20.90
C PHE A 978 28.74 39.98 -21.80
N CYS A 979 28.40 41.18 -22.27
CA CYS A 979 29.23 41.92 -23.21
C CYS A 979 29.47 43.36 -22.75
N ILE A 980 30.72 43.82 -22.76
CA ILE A 980 31.06 45.23 -22.51
C ILE A 980 31.56 45.87 -23.79
N GLN A 981 30.84 46.88 -24.28
CA GLN A 981 31.20 47.63 -25.47
C GLN A 981 31.51 49.08 -25.12
N ARG A 982 32.48 49.67 -25.81
CA ARG A 982 32.75 51.10 -25.70
C ARG A 982 31.58 51.95 -26.20
N ALA A 983 31.12 52.88 -25.38
CA ALA A 983 30.12 53.88 -25.77
C ALA A 983 30.79 55.06 -26.51
N GLY A 984 30.46 55.26 -27.79
CA GLY A 984 30.97 56.36 -28.62
C GLY A 984 32.35 56.12 -29.26
N GLY A 985 32.69 56.93 -30.27
CA GLY A 985 33.97 56.89 -31.00
C GLY A 985 35.17 57.37 -30.18
N THR A 986 36.14 58.04 -30.81
CA THR A 986 37.33 58.62 -30.14
C THR A 986 36.94 59.39 -28.87
N ALA A 987 37.82 59.38 -27.86
CA ALA A 987 37.53 59.89 -26.51
C ALA A 987 37.47 61.43 -26.48
N SER A 988 36.41 62.02 -27.05
CA SER A 988 36.07 63.43 -26.91
C SER A 988 35.55 63.72 -25.49
N GLU A 989 35.64 64.96 -25.03
CA GLU A 989 35.15 65.35 -23.69
C GLU A 989 33.65 65.08 -23.51
N GLU A 990 32.86 65.19 -24.59
CA GLU A 990 31.44 64.83 -24.62
C GLU A 990 31.15 63.34 -24.38
N ALA A 991 32.10 62.45 -24.70
CA ALA A 991 31.94 61.02 -24.46
C ALA A 991 32.19 60.65 -22.99
N LEU A 992 32.94 61.47 -22.24
CA LEU A 992 33.32 61.21 -20.85
C LEU A 992 32.24 61.60 -19.83
N ASP A 993 31.29 62.45 -20.21
CA ASP A 993 30.21 62.88 -19.32
C ASP A 993 28.93 62.02 -19.44
N ARG A 994 28.84 61.20 -20.50
CA ARG A 994 27.73 60.27 -20.73
C ARG A 994 27.65 59.23 -19.61
N LEU A 995 26.44 58.83 -19.25
CA LEU A 995 26.22 57.71 -18.35
C LEU A 995 26.44 56.37 -19.08
N PRO A 996 26.82 55.30 -18.37
CA PRO A 996 26.75 53.95 -18.92
C PRO A 996 25.30 53.65 -19.32
N THR A 997 25.11 52.99 -20.46
CA THR A 997 23.79 52.51 -20.91
C THR A 997 23.84 51.00 -21.13
N SER A 998 22.68 50.35 -21.09
CA SER A 998 22.59 48.91 -21.31
C SER A 998 21.63 48.56 -22.44
N ALA A 999 21.81 47.36 -23.00
CA ALA A 999 20.83 46.72 -23.84
C ALA A 999 20.60 45.31 -23.30
N THR A 1000 19.59 45.17 -22.43
CA THR A 1000 19.30 43.95 -21.67
C THR A 1000 18.95 42.74 -22.54
N CYS A 1001 18.45 42.94 -23.77
CA CYS A 1001 18.26 41.86 -24.74
C CYS A 1001 19.58 41.15 -25.11
N MET A 1002 20.68 41.91 -25.14
CA MET A 1002 21.99 41.46 -25.60
C MET A 1002 22.98 41.26 -24.44
N ASN A 1003 22.51 41.37 -23.19
CA ASN A 1003 23.34 41.41 -21.99
C ASN A 1003 24.55 42.35 -22.15
N LEU A 1004 24.31 43.52 -22.78
CA LEU A 1004 25.33 44.44 -23.26
C LEU A 1004 25.40 45.69 -22.39
N LEU A 1005 26.57 45.95 -21.81
CA LEU A 1005 26.91 47.20 -21.15
C LEU A 1005 27.71 48.11 -22.09
N LYS A 1006 27.14 49.26 -22.45
CA LYS A 1006 27.85 50.33 -23.17
C LYS A 1006 28.55 51.23 -22.17
N LEU A 1007 29.86 51.03 -22.03
CA LEU A 1007 30.68 51.72 -21.03
C LEU A 1007 31.52 52.83 -21.69
N PRO A 1008 31.36 54.11 -21.31
CA PRO A 1008 32.22 55.20 -21.77
C PRO A 1008 33.69 55.03 -21.32
N PRO A 1009 34.66 55.59 -22.06
CA PRO A 1009 36.09 55.44 -21.76
C PRO A 1009 36.55 56.37 -20.62
N TYR A 1010 36.00 56.19 -19.42
CA TYR A 1010 36.31 57.02 -18.24
C TYR A 1010 37.80 57.05 -17.88
N ARG A 1011 38.26 58.19 -17.33
CA ARG A 1011 39.69 58.41 -17.02
C ARG A 1011 40.11 57.98 -15.62
N SER A 1012 39.17 57.87 -14.67
CA SER A 1012 39.45 57.48 -13.28
C SER A 1012 38.42 56.50 -12.72
N LYS A 1013 38.84 55.71 -11.73
CA LYS A 1013 37.97 54.76 -10.99
C LYS A 1013 36.82 55.47 -10.27
N GLU A 1014 37.09 56.63 -9.67
CA GLU A 1014 36.09 57.44 -8.97
C GLU A 1014 34.98 57.93 -9.92
N GLN A 1015 35.37 58.38 -11.12
CA GLN A 1015 34.42 58.80 -12.16
C GLN A 1015 33.56 57.62 -12.62
N LEU A 1016 34.19 56.47 -12.90
CA LEU A 1016 33.48 55.25 -13.28
C LEU A 1016 32.50 54.81 -12.19
N SER A 1017 32.95 54.74 -10.94
CA SER A 1017 32.13 54.32 -9.80
C SER A 1017 30.93 55.25 -9.60
N THR A 1018 31.13 56.57 -9.62
CA THR A 1018 30.05 57.55 -9.43
C THR A 1018 29.02 57.48 -10.55
N LYS A 1019 29.46 57.46 -11.81
CA LYS A 1019 28.56 57.41 -12.98
C LYS A 1019 27.84 56.06 -13.08
N LEU A 1020 28.50 54.96 -12.71
CA LEU A 1020 27.90 53.63 -12.69
C LEU A 1020 26.86 53.49 -11.56
N LEU A 1021 27.17 53.96 -10.34
CA LEU A 1021 26.21 54.00 -9.23
C LEU A 1021 25.01 54.88 -9.55
N TYR A 1022 25.22 56.01 -10.21
CA TYR A 1022 24.12 56.85 -10.66
C TYR A 1022 23.23 56.11 -11.66
N ALA A 1023 23.82 55.48 -12.69
CA ALA A 1023 23.06 54.78 -13.72
C ALA A 1023 22.23 53.61 -13.18
N ILE A 1024 22.76 52.82 -12.25
CA ILE A 1024 22.03 51.66 -11.69
C ILE A 1024 20.99 52.01 -10.63
N ASN A 1025 21.00 53.23 -10.07
CA ASN A 1025 20.03 53.69 -9.07
C ASN A 1025 19.03 54.70 -9.63
N ALA A 1026 19.14 55.08 -10.91
CA ALA A 1026 18.30 56.11 -11.52
C ALA A 1026 16.88 55.63 -11.89
N ASP A 1027 16.53 54.35 -11.71
CA ASP A 1027 15.23 53.72 -12.05
C ASP A 1027 14.63 54.17 -13.39
N ALA A 1028 15.48 54.56 -14.34
CA ALA A 1028 15.04 55.03 -15.64
C ALA A 1028 14.79 53.82 -16.55
N GLY A 1029 13.53 53.64 -16.95
CA GLY A 1029 13.11 52.65 -17.95
C GLY A 1029 13.73 52.89 -19.33
N PHE A 1030 13.24 52.16 -20.34
CA PHE A 1030 13.71 52.21 -21.73
C PHE A 1030 13.69 53.60 -22.40
N ASP A 1031 13.08 54.60 -21.77
CA ASP A 1031 12.90 55.98 -22.27
C ASP A 1031 14.19 56.81 -22.38
N LEU A 1032 15.33 56.34 -21.86
CA LEU A 1032 16.63 57.06 -21.97
C LEU A 1032 17.61 56.47 -23.00
N SER A 1033 17.18 55.52 -23.84
CA SER A 1033 18.04 54.88 -24.85
C SER A 1033 18.05 55.56 -26.22
#